data_AF-A0A0L7KLJ8-F1
#
_entry.id   AF-A0A0L7KLJ8-F1
#
_cell.length_a   1.000
_cell.length_b   1.000
_cell.length_c   1.000
_cell.angle_alpha   90.00
_cell.angle_beta   90.00
_cell.angle_gamma   90.00
#
_symmetry.space_group_name_H-M   'P 1'
#
loop_
_entity.id
_entity.type
_entity.pdbx_description
1 polymer ?
#
loop_
_entity_poly.entity_id
_entity_poly.type
_entity_poly.pdbx_seq_one_letter_code
_entity_poly.pdbx_strand_id
1 'polypeptide(L)'
;NECGVSPPTGNDEDQSVSWFKEWGEQFCIERLRYEQNIREACTINGKNEKKCINSKSGQEDKVEGACKRKCEKYKKYISEKKQEWDKQKTKYENKYVGKFASDLLKENYPECISANFDFIFNDNIEYKTYYPYGDYSSICSCEQVKYYKYNNAEKKNNKSLCHEKGNDRTWSKKYIKKLENGRSLEGVYVPPRRQQLCLYELFPIIIKNKKDMENVKKELLETLQIVAEREAYYLWKQYHAHNDTTYLAHKKACCAIRGSFYDLEDIIKGNDLVHDEYTKYIDSKLNKIFGSSNKNDIETKRARTDWWENETIDVPKIDVANGTDHKTIRQLVWDAMQSGVRKAIDEENEKKKQNENFPPCMGVEHIGIAKPQFIRWLEEWTNEFCEEYTKYFEDMKSKCDLRKGADDCGDNTNIECKRACANYTNWLNPKRIEWNGMSNYYNKIYRKSNKESEDGKDYSMIMEPTVIDYLNKRCHGEINGNYICCSCKNIGAYNTTSGTVNKKLQKKETECEDNKGPLDLMNEVLNKMDEKYSAHKMKCTEFYLEHVEEQLKEIDNAIKDYKLYPLDRCFDDKSKMKVCDLIADAIGCKDKTKLDELDEWNDVDMRGTYNKHKGVLIPPRRRQLCFSRIVRGPANLRSLNEFKEEILKGAQSEGKFLGNYYNEDKGKEKKEDRKEKALEAMKNSFYDYEDIIKGTDMLTNIEFKDIKMKLDKLLTKETNNTKKAEDWWKTNKKSIWNAMLCGYKKSGNKIIDRSWCTIPTTETPPQFLRWIKEWGKNVCIQKEKYKQNVKSECSNVSNIDLDPQASESNNCTSEIRKYQELIRKRSIQWEAISERYRKYKGMDVLKNVKEPDANEYLKEHCSKCPCGYNDMQEIANDTENKQDIFKQIKEQVDIPAELEDVIYRLKHHKYNSNDYICNKYKNIN
;
A
#
# COMPACT_ATOMS: atom_id res chain seq x y z
N ASN A 1 -32.65 -5.05 -35.46
CA ASN A 1 -31.17 -5.01 -35.45
C ASN A 1 -30.62 -3.74 -34.81
N GLU A 2 -31.43 -3.03 -34.02
CA GLU A 2 -31.11 -1.67 -33.53
C GLU A 2 -30.10 -1.68 -32.38
N CYS A 3 -29.95 -2.81 -31.69
CA CYS A 3 -29.00 -3.02 -30.58
C CYS A 3 -27.86 -3.98 -30.95
N GLY A 4 -27.64 -4.23 -32.25
CA GLY A 4 -26.65 -5.19 -32.76
C GLY A 4 -27.23 -6.57 -33.07
N VAL A 5 -26.57 -7.28 -34.00
CA VAL A 5 -26.98 -8.62 -34.49
C VAL A 5 -26.59 -9.71 -33.48
N SER A 6 -25.54 -9.46 -32.71
CA SER A 6 -24.91 -10.41 -31.80
C SER A 6 -25.07 -9.95 -30.35
N PRO A 7 -25.11 -10.89 -29.38
CA PRO A 7 -24.99 -10.54 -27.97
C PRO A 7 -23.65 -9.81 -27.71
N PRO A 8 -23.54 -9.02 -26.62
CA PRO A 8 -22.29 -8.33 -26.28
C PRO A 8 -21.10 -9.29 -26.20
N THR A 9 -20.01 -9.00 -26.92
CA THR A 9 -18.77 -9.82 -26.96
C THR A 9 -17.54 -9.01 -26.53
N GLY A 10 -16.51 -9.66 -25.98
CA GLY A 10 -15.22 -9.04 -25.65
C GLY A 10 -15.13 -8.51 -24.22
N ASN A 11 -14.71 -7.25 -24.02
CA ASN A 11 -14.51 -6.66 -22.67
C ASN A 11 -15.81 -6.65 -21.81
N ASP A 12 -16.99 -6.72 -22.44
CA ASP A 12 -18.29 -6.71 -21.75
C ASP A 12 -18.73 -8.10 -21.26
N GLU A 13 -18.00 -9.17 -21.61
CA GLU A 13 -18.18 -10.50 -21.03
C GLU A 13 -17.74 -10.54 -19.56
N ASP A 14 -16.80 -9.66 -19.18
CA ASP A 14 -16.46 -9.45 -17.79
C ASP A 14 -17.51 -8.57 -17.12
N GLN A 15 -18.39 -9.21 -16.33
CA GLN A 15 -19.42 -8.54 -15.55
C GLN A 15 -18.89 -7.37 -14.72
N SER A 16 -17.64 -7.45 -14.21
CA SER A 16 -17.07 -6.36 -13.42
C SER A 16 -16.70 -5.13 -14.25
N VAL A 17 -16.37 -5.31 -15.53
CA VAL A 17 -16.13 -4.21 -16.48
C VAL A 17 -17.45 -3.65 -16.97
N SER A 18 -18.43 -4.51 -17.28
CA SER A 18 -19.76 -4.09 -17.71
C SER A 18 -20.45 -3.19 -16.68
N TRP A 19 -20.47 -3.60 -15.40
CA TRP A 19 -21.01 -2.74 -14.33
C TRP A 19 -20.22 -1.46 -14.12
N PHE A 20 -18.90 -1.50 -14.32
CA PHE A 20 -18.09 -0.30 -14.17
C PHE A 20 -18.34 0.70 -15.31
N LYS A 21 -18.54 0.20 -16.53
CA LYS A 21 -18.96 1.01 -17.67
C LYS A 21 -20.32 1.68 -17.41
N GLU A 22 -21.31 0.91 -16.94
CA GLU A 22 -22.63 1.43 -16.55
C GLU A 22 -22.51 2.53 -15.48
N TRP A 23 -21.72 2.27 -14.42
CA TRP A 23 -21.43 3.27 -13.39
C TRP A 23 -20.82 4.54 -13.97
N GLY A 24 -19.86 4.41 -14.90
CA GLY A 24 -19.18 5.54 -15.53
C GLY A 24 -20.08 6.37 -16.42
N GLU A 25 -20.92 5.72 -17.23
CA GLU A 25 -21.94 6.37 -18.05
C GLU A 25 -22.90 7.18 -17.19
N GLN A 26 -23.48 6.55 -16.16
CA GLN A 26 -24.38 7.21 -15.22
C GLN A 26 -23.67 8.40 -14.54
N PHE A 27 -22.45 8.19 -14.04
CA PHE A 27 -21.68 9.23 -13.37
C PHE A 27 -21.48 10.46 -14.28
N CYS A 28 -21.09 10.25 -15.53
CA CYS A 28 -20.82 11.32 -16.48
C CYS A 28 -22.08 12.08 -16.89
N ILE A 29 -23.19 11.38 -17.13
CA ILE A 29 -24.50 12.00 -17.42
C ILE A 29 -24.96 12.86 -16.24
N GLU A 30 -24.90 12.33 -15.01
CA GLU A 30 -25.29 13.06 -13.81
C GLU A 30 -24.38 14.26 -13.57
N ARG A 31 -23.05 14.11 -13.74
CA ARG A 31 -22.09 15.21 -13.61
C ARG A 31 -22.41 16.36 -14.57
N LEU A 32 -22.75 16.08 -15.83
CA LEU A 32 -23.17 17.11 -16.79
C LEU A 32 -24.48 17.81 -16.39
N ARG A 33 -25.42 17.09 -15.75
CA ARG A 33 -26.62 17.73 -15.16
C ARG A 33 -26.27 18.66 -14.01
N TYR A 34 -25.30 18.30 -13.16
CA TYR A 34 -24.78 19.19 -12.11
C TYR A 34 -24.10 20.42 -12.72
N GLU A 35 -23.32 20.24 -13.78
CA GLU A 35 -22.70 21.35 -14.52
C GLU A 35 -23.72 22.37 -14.98
N GLN A 36 -24.78 21.92 -15.66
CA GLN A 36 -25.84 22.79 -16.16
C GLN A 36 -26.50 23.56 -15.02
N ASN A 37 -26.86 22.88 -13.94
CA ASN A 37 -27.44 23.48 -12.73
C ASN A 37 -26.54 24.55 -12.11
N ILE A 38 -25.23 24.29 -12.04
CA ILE A 38 -24.24 25.25 -11.52
C ILE A 38 -24.17 26.45 -12.46
N ARG A 39 -24.09 26.25 -13.78
CA ARG A 39 -24.01 27.35 -14.76
C ARG A 39 -25.24 28.25 -14.73
N GLU A 40 -26.43 27.69 -14.64
CA GLU A 40 -27.68 28.44 -14.56
C GLU A 40 -27.68 29.36 -13.32
N ALA A 41 -27.27 28.83 -12.16
CA ALA A 41 -27.23 29.58 -10.91
C ALA A 41 -26.06 30.58 -10.81
N CYS A 42 -24.89 30.24 -11.36
CA CYS A 42 -23.65 30.99 -11.16
C CYS A 42 -23.31 31.95 -12.31
N THR A 43 -23.84 31.73 -13.52
CA THR A 43 -23.48 32.50 -14.73
C THR A 43 -24.69 33.21 -15.36
N ILE A 44 -25.87 32.58 -15.38
CA ILE A 44 -27.06 33.09 -16.10
C ILE A 44 -27.93 33.95 -15.18
N ASN A 45 -28.32 33.44 -14.01
CA ASN A 45 -29.16 34.16 -13.04
C ASN A 45 -28.37 35.05 -12.07
N GLY A 46 -27.03 34.90 -12.03
CA GLY A 46 -26.13 35.69 -11.19
C GLY A 46 -26.02 37.18 -11.56
N LYS A 47 -26.67 37.62 -12.64
CA LYS A 47 -26.84 39.06 -12.96
C LYS A 47 -28.00 39.70 -12.19
N ASN A 48 -28.99 38.92 -11.76
CA ASN A 48 -30.18 39.41 -11.03
C ASN A 48 -30.15 39.08 -9.52
N GLU A 49 -29.42 38.04 -9.11
CA GLU A 49 -29.08 37.75 -7.71
C GLU A 49 -27.56 37.81 -7.53
N LYS A 50 -27.06 38.56 -6.54
CA LYS A 50 -25.62 38.80 -6.30
C LYS A 50 -24.87 37.46 -6.10
N LYS A 51 -24.24 36.93 -7.17
CA LYS A 51 -23.36 35.74 -7.13
C LYS A 51 -22.29 35.85 -6.03
N CYS A 52 -21.76 37.05 -5.86
CA CYS A 52 -20.70 37.42 -4.94
C CYS A 52 -21.17 38.63 -4.12
N ILE A 53 -21.07 38.55 -2.80
CA ILE A 53 -21.33 39.68 -1.90
C ILE A 53 -20.03 40.02 -1.20
N ASN A 54 -19.60 41.28 -1.32
CA ASN A 54 -18.41 41.80 -0.64
C ASN A 54 -18.57 41.56 0.86
N SER A 55 -17.76 40.65 1.41
CA SER A 55 -17.59 40.55 2.85
C SER A 55 -16.83 41.80 3.30
N LYS A 56 -17.23 42.42 4.43
CA LYS A 56 -16.68 43.69 4.91
C LYS A 56 -15.12 43.72 4.87
N SER A 57 -14.57 44.90 4.58
CA SER A 57 -13.15 45.20 4.32
C SER A 57 -12.13 44.19 4.86
N GLY A 58 -11.54 43.40 3.96
CA GLY A 58 -10.39 42.52 4.25
C GLY A 58 -10.62 41.01 4.09
N GLN A 59 -11.82 40.54 3.70
CA GLN A 59 -12.07 39.13 3.35
C GLN A 59 -12.36 38.93 1.86
N GLU A 60 -11.82 37.85 1.28
CA GLU A 60 -12.05 37.41 -0.11
C GLU A 60 -13.55 37.25 -0.40
N ASP A 61 -13.99 37.64 -1.60
CA ASP A 61 -15.38 37.53 -2.05
C ASP A 61 -15.83 36.07 -2.02
N LYS A 62 -16.93 35.78 -1.32
CA LYS A 62 -17.49 34.43 -1.21
C LYS A 62 -18.72 34.27 -2.09
N VAL A 63 -18.83 33.07 -2.67
CA VAL A 63 -20.03 32.67 -3.43
C VAL A 63 -21.20 32.49 -2.47
N GLU A 64 -22.32 33.12 -2.76
CA GLU A 64 -23.54 33.04 -1.95
C GLU A 64 -24.79 32.68 -2.79
N GLY A 65 -25.94 32.58 -2.12
CA GLY A 65 -27.23 32.36 -2.78
C GLY A 65 -27.41 31.01 -3.48
N ALA A 66 -28.11 31.01 -4.61
CA ALA A 66 -28.41 29.81 -5.39
C ALA A 66 -27.14 29.13 -5.94
N CYS A 67 -26.12 29.91 -6.33
CA CYS A 67 -24.85 29.39 -6.84
C CYS A 67 -24.16 28.51 -5.80
N LYS A 68 -23.99 28.99 -4.56
CA LYS A 68 -23.40 28.21 -3.45
C LYS A 68 -24.14 26.89 -3.24
N ARG A 69 -25.48 26.91 -3.19
CA ARG A 69 -26.29 25.70 -2.97
C ARG A 69 -26.09 24.65 -4.06
N LYS A 70 -25.98 25.06 -5.33
CA LYS A 70 -25.75 24.13 -6.45
C LYS A 70 -24.32 23.57 -6.43
N CYS A 71 -23.32 24.39 -6.13
CA CYS A 71 -21.93 23.95 -5.98
C CYS A 71 -21.76 22.96 -4.81
N GLU A 72 -22.37 23.21 -3.64
CA GLU A 72 -22.33 22.28 -2.50
C GLU A 72 -23.04 20.95 -2.78
N LYS A 73 -24.15 20.96 -3.53
CA LYS A 73 -24.80 19.73 -3.97
C LYS A 73 -23.88 18.86 -4.83
N TYR A 74 -23.11 19.49 -5.73
CA TYR A 74 -22.12 18.78 -6.53
C TYR A 74 -20.95 18.24 -5.69
N LYS A 75 -20.41 19.05 -4.76
CA LYS A 75 -19.37 18.61 -3.82
C LYS A 75 -19.79 17.37 -3.02
N LYS A 76 -21.04 17.36 -2.54
CA LYS A 76 -21.62 16.21 -1.83
C LYS A 76 -21.69 14.98 -2.75
N TYR A 77 -22.21 15.15 -3.97
CA TYR A 77 -22.28 14.08 -4.96
C TYR A 77 -20.90 13.46 -5.27
N ILE A 78 -19.86 14.27 -5.48
CA ILE A 78 -18.50 13.78 -5.71
C ILE A 78 -17.96 13.02 -4.49
N SER A 79 -18.23 13.50 -3.28
CA SER A 79 -17.79 12.83 -2.04
C SER A 79 -18.39 11.43 -1.89
N GLU A 80 -19.65 11.25 -2.29
CA GLU A 80 -20.34 9.95 -2.30
C GLU A 80 -19.76 9.04 -3.39
N LYS A 81 -19.67 9.55 -4.63
CA LYS A 81 -19.18 8.78 -5.79
C LYS A 81 -17.71 8.39 -5.72
N LYS A 82 -16.90 9.12 -4.96
CA LYS A 82 -15.47 8.80 -4.80
C LYS A 82 -15.25 7.39 -4.24
N GLN A 83 -16.03 6.97 -3.25
CA GLN A 83 -15.87 5.64 -2.65
C GLN A 83 -16.19 4.52 -3.65
N GLU A 84 -17.17 4.75 -4.53
CA GLU A 84 -17.54 3.85 -5.61
C GLU A 84 -16.45 3.80 -6.68
N TRP A 85 -15.91 4.96 -7.08
CA TRP A 85 -14.80 5.09 -8.03
C TRP A 85 -13.54 4.36 -7.54
N ASP A 86 -13.07 4.65 -6.33
CA ASP A 86 -11.81 4.12 -5.81
C ASP A 86 -11.82 2.57 -5.75
N LYS A 87 -12.97 1.98 -5.39
CA LYS A 87 -13.17 0.52 -5.37
C LYS A 87 -13.12 -0.07 -6.78
N GLN A 88 -13.86 0.50 -7.72
CA GLN A 88 -13.97 -0.03 -9.08
C GLN A 88 -12.68 0.18 -9.87
N LYS A 89 -12.05 1.36 -9.76
CA LYS A 89 -10.73 1.69 -10.34
C LYS A 89 -9.69 0.67 -9.90
N THR A 90 -9.53 0.48 -8.59
CA THR A 90 -8.53 -0.45 -8.04
C THR A 90 -8.77 -1.88 -8.54
N LYS A 91 -10.02 -2.34 -8.57
CA LYS A 91 -10.36 -3.68 -9.06
C LYS A 91 -10.03 -3.83 -10.55
N TYR A 92 -10.41 -2.86 -11.37
CA TYR A 92 -10.18 -2.87 -12.82
C TYR A 92 -8.69 -2.85 -13.16
N GLU A 93 -7.94 -1.89 -12.62
CA GLU A 93 -6.51 -1.70 -12.94
C GLU A 93 -5.65 -2.87 -12.45
N ASN A 94 -6.03 -3.52 -11.35
CA ASN A 94 -5.38 -4.75 -10.89
C ASN A 94 -5.68 -5.95 -11.80
N LYS A 95 -6.92 -6.06 -12.32
CA LYS A 95 -7.32 -7.15 -13.21
C LYS A 95 -6.74 -6.99 -14.61
N TYR A 96 -6.59 -5.75 -15.07
CA TYR A 96 -6.12 -5.38 -16.40
C TYR A 96 -4.85 -4.52 -16.30
N VAL A 97 -3.74 -5.16 -15.94
CA VAL A 97 -2.44 -4.49 -15.76
C VAL A 97 -2.08 -3.68 -17.01
N GLY A 98 -1.79 -2.39 -16.80
CA GLY A 98 -1.45 -1.44 -17.86
C GLY A 98 -2.65 -0.77 -18.56
N LYS A 99 -3.89 -1.14 -18.22
CA LYS A 99 -5.11 -0.41 -18.62
C LYS A 99 -5.58 0.50 -17.49
N PHE A 100 -6.18 1.64 -17.84
CA PHE A 100 -6.65 2.64 -16.88
C PHE A 100 -8.17 2.70 -16.86
N ALA A 101 -8.70 2.86 -15.67
CA ALA A 101 -10.15 2.91 -15.44
C ALA A 101 -10.81 4.07 -16.20
N SER A 102 -10.16 5.22 -16.21
CA SER A 102 -10.61 6.43 -16.89
C SER A 102 -10.66 6.28 -18.41
N ASP A 103 -9.67 5.61 -19.00
CA ASP A 103 -9.62 5.33 -20.45
C ASP A 103 -10.81 4.47 -20.86
N LEU A 104 -11.11 3.43 -20.09
CA LEU A 104 -12.29 2.58 -20.31
C LEU A 104 -13.56 3.43 -20.42
N LEU A 105 -13.80 4.35 -19.50
CA LEU A 105 -15.01 5.16 -19.49
C LEU A 105 -15.04 6.18 -20.64
N LYS A 106 -13.92 6.86 -20.89
CA LYS A 106 -13.81 7.90 -21.93
C LYS A 106 -13.87 7.36 -23.36
N GLU A 107 -13.41 6.13 -23.58
CA GLU A 107 -13.48 5.49 -24.90
C GLU A 107 -14.87 4.97 -25.22
N ASN A 108 -15.63 4.52 -24.21
CA ASN A 108 -16.96 3.97 -24.41
C ASN A 108 -18.07 5.03 -24.38
N TYR A 109 -17.88 6.15 -23.64
CA TYR A 109 -18.94 7.13 -23.40
C TYR A 109 -18.53 8.56 -23.76
N PRO A 110 -19.20 9.21 -24.74
CA PRO A 110 -18.87 10.57 -25.15
C PRO A 110 -19.12 11.63 -24.06
N GLU A 111 -20.06 11.38 -23.15
CA GLU A 111 -20.36 12.24 -22.00
C GLU A 111 -19.19 12.34 -21.02
N CYS A 112 -18.35 11.31 -20.97
CA CYS A 112 -17.17 11.26 -20.12
C CYS A 112 -15.96 12.00 -20.70
N ILE A 113 -15.99 12.47 -21.95
CA ILE A 113 -14.87 13.19 -22.59
C ILE A 113 -14.48 14.43 -21.79
N SER A 114 -15.46 15.11 -21.17
CA SER A 114 -15.22 16.31 -20.37
C SER A 114 -14.93 16.04 -18.90
N ALA A 115 -14.91 14.78 -18.47
CA ALA A 115 -14.57 14.38 -17.11
C ALA A 115 -13.06 14.16 -16.99
N ASN A 116 -12.46 14.61 -15.91
CA ASN A 116 -11.10 14.23 -15.54
C ASN A 116 -11.16 13.58 -14.17
N PHE A 117 -11.13 12.25 -14.18
CA PHE A 117 -11.36 11.46 -12.98
C PHE A 117 -10.25 11.67 -11.95
N ASP A 118 -9.00 11.85 -12.39
CA ASP A 118 -7.87 12.15 -11.53
C ASP A 118 -8.02 13.51 -10.84
N PHE A 119 -8.55 14.52 -11.56
CA PHE A 119 -8.83 15.83 -10.97
C PHE A 119 -10.06 15.82 -10.05
N ILE A 120 -11.14 15.17 -10.47
CA ILE A 120 -12.42 15.12 -9.72
C ILE A 120 -12.25 14.34 -8.41
N PHE A 121 -11.54 13.21 -8.43
CA PHE A 121 -11.38 12.32 -7.29
C PHE A 121 -10.02 12.44 -6.59
N ASN A 122 -9.32 13.56 -6.79
CA ASN A 122 -8.00 13.82 -6.23
C ASN A 122 -8.02 13.71 -4.69
N ASP A 123 -7.02 13.03 -4.12
CA ASP A 123 -6.91 12.82 -2.67
C ASP A 123 -6.10 13.86 -1.92
N ASN A 124 -5.36 14.71 -2.64
CA ASN A 124 -4.50 15.71 -2.03
C ASN A 124 -5.33 16.77 -1.28
N ILE A 125 -4.96 17.02 -0.02
CA ILE A 125 -5.64 17.95 0.89
C ILE A 125 -5.51 19.40 0.38
N GLU A 126 -4.36 19.77 -0.18
CA GLU A 126 -4.15 21.09 -0.79
C GLU A 126 -5.10 21.28 -1.98
N TYR A 127 -5.27 20.26 -2.82
CA TYR A 127 -6.25 20.26 -3.92
C TYR A 127 -7.68 20.46 -3.41
N LYS A 128 -8.11 19.69 -2.40
CA LYS A 128 -9.47 19.81 -1.86
C LYS A 128 -9.73 21.18 -1.21
N THR A 129 -8.69 21.82 -0.71
CA THR A 129 -8.79 23.16 -0.11
C THR A 129 -8.85 24.24 -1.19
N TYR A 130 -8.03 24.13 -2.23
CA TYR A 130 -7.94 25.11 -3.31
C TYR A 130 -9.07 24.98 -4.34
N TYR A 131 -9.47 23.75 -4.63
CA TYR A 131 -10.57 23.39 -5.53
C TYR A 131 -11.67 22.63 -4.78
N PRO A 132 -12.41 23.32 -3.88
CA PRO A 132 -13.40 22.69 -3.01
C PRO A 132 -14.58 22.07 -3.75
N TYR A 133 -14.76 22.40 -5.04
CA TYR A 133 -15.80 21.86 -5.91
C TYR A 133 -15.23 21.10 -7.10
N GLY A 134 -13.98 20.62 -7.01
CA GLY A 134 -13.32 19.87 -8.09
C GLY A 134 -13.25 20.65 -9.40
N ASP A 135 -13.59 20.00 -10.51
CA ASP A 135 -13.58 20.55 -11.88
C ASP A 135 -14.43 21.81 -12.06
N TYR A 136 -15.46 22.03 -11.24
CA TYR A 136 -16.31 23.22 -11.29
C TYR A 136 -15.92 24.34 -10.32
N SER A 137 -14.79 24.22 -9.63
CA SER A 137 -14.33 25.21 -8.65
C SER A 137 -14.14 26.61 -9.25
N SER A 138 -13.69 26.71 -10.50
CA SER A 138 -13.53 28.00 -11.19
C SER A 138 -14.87 28.73 -11.41
N ILE A 139 -15.95 27.99 -11.64
CA ILE A 139 -17.31 28.54 -11.82
C ILE A 139 -17.88 28.92 -10.45
N CYS A 140 -17.62 28.07 -9.46
CA CYS A 140 -17.98 28.21 -8.05
C CYS A 140 -16.99 29.08 -7.26
N SER A 141 -16.35 30.05 -7.92
CA SER A 141 -15.49 31.06 -7.29
C SER A 141 -15.91 32.47 -7.70
N CYS A 142 -15.64 33.42 -6.81
CA CYS A 142 -15.76 34.85 -7.04
C CYS A 142 -14.40 35.49 -7.38
N GLU A 143 -13.29 34.81 -7.12
CA GLU A 143 -11.96 35.29 -7.44
C GLU A 143 -11.76 35.30 -8.96
N GLN A 144 -11.39 36.47 -9.49
CA GLN A 144 -10.86 36.56 -10.84
C GLN A 144 -9.44 36.02 -10.82
N VAL A 145 -9.15 35.08 -11.71
CA VAL A 145 -7.79 34.57 -11.90
C VAL A 145 -6.99 35.73 -12.45
N LYS A 146 -5.92 36.12 -11.78
CA LYS A 146 -5.05 37.21 -12.19
C LYS A 146 -3.60 36.79 -12.00
N TYR A 147 -2.79 36.98 -13.03
CA TYR A 147 -1.36 36.77 -12.94
C TYR A 147 -0.70 37.98 -12.25
N TYR A 148 0.05 37.71 -11.19
CA TYR A 148 0.89 38.71 -10.54
C TYR A 148 2.33 38.48 -10.98
N LYS A 149 2.87 39.42 -11.77
CA LYS A 149 4.28 39.38 -12.15
C LYS A 149 5.16 39.45 -10.90
N TYR A 150 6.24 38.67 -10.89
CA TYR A 150 7.16 38.65 -9.76
C TYR A 150 7.76 40.03 -9.50
N ASN A 151 7.64 40.49 -8.24
CA ASN A 151 8.26 41.71 -7.72
C ASN A 151 8.72 41.45 -6.28
N ASN A 152 10.02 41.62 -6.02
CA ASN A 152 10.65 41.34 -4.73
C ASN A 152 10.07 42.23 -3.59
N ALA A 153 9.54 43.41 -3.91
CA ALA A 153 8.97 44.33 -2.93
C ALA A 153 7.57 43.94 -2.41
N GLU A 154 6.73 43.30 -3.24
CA GLU A 154 5.32 43.03 -2.89
C GLU A 154 5.08 41.61 -2.33
N LYS A 155 6.05 40.68 -2.47
CA LYS A 155 5.98 39.25 -2.04
C LYS A 155 4.63 38.55 -2.34
N LYS A 156 3.92 38.94 -3.41
CA LYS A 156 2.68 38.29 -3.84
C LYS A 156 3.01 37.00 -4.60
N ASN A 157 2.52 35.87 -4.09
CA ASN A 157 2.70 34.57 -4.73
C ASN A 157 1.44 34.21 -5.53
N ASN A 158 1.61 33.87 -6.81
CA ASN A 158 0.53 33.32 -7.63
C ASN A 158 0.04 32.00 -7.03
N LYS A 159 -1.22 31.92 -6.59
CA LYS A 159 -1.78 30.67 -6.05
C LYS A 159 -1.78 29.59 -7.15
N SER A 160 -1.31 28.37 -6.84
CA SER A 160 -1.21 27.26 -7.82
C SER A 160 -1.04 25.91 -7.12
N LEU A 161 -1.55 24.85 -7.77
CA LEU A 161 -1.41 23.44 -7.42
C LEU A 161 -0.35 22.69 -8.24
N CYS A 162 0.51 23.42 -8.94
CA CYS A 162 1.75 22.81 -9.39
C CYS A 162 2.56 22.36 -8.15
N HIS A 163 3.17 21.19 -8.22
CA HIS A 163 3.98 20.64 -7.13
C HIS A 163 5.39 20.28 -7.62
N GLU A 164 6.24 19.93 -6.65
CA GLU A 164 7.59 19.42 -6.91
C GLU A 164 7.55 18.19 -7.83
N LYS A 165 8.52 18.12 -8.74
CA LYS A 165 8.66 17.07 -9.73
C LYS A 165 9.39 15.87 -9.12
N GLY A 166 8.84 14.67 -9.32
CA GLY A 166 9.46 13.42 -8.89
C GLY A 166 10.42 12.87 -9.94
N ASN A 167 11.46 12.14 -9.51
CA ASN A 167 12.39 11.44 -10.41
C ASN A 167 11.98 9.98 -10.70
N ASP A 168 10.74 9.63 -10.41
CA ASP A 168 10.20 8.26 -10.44
C ASP A 168 9.56 7.87 -11.78
N ARG A 169 9.32 8.84 -12.69
CA ARG A 169 8.73 8.56 -14.00
C ARG A 169 9.79 8.19 -15.04
N THR A 170 9.44 7.22 -15.88
CA THR A 170 10.25 6.77 -17.02
C THR A 170 9.63 7.21 -18.34
N TRP A 171 10.41 7.12 -19.43
CA TRP A 171 9.92 7.39 -20.77
C TRP A 171 8.74 6.47 -21.12
N SER A 172 7.71 7.03 -21.74
CA SER A 172 6.45 6.32 -21.92
C SER A 172 5.92 6.42 -23.33
N LYS A 173 5.52 5.29 -23.90
CA LYS A 173 4.73 5.24 -25.14
C LYS A 173 3.22 5.41 -24.90
N LYS A 174 2.83 5.66 -23.65
CA LYS A 174 1.43 5.77 -23.24
C LYS A 174 0.85 7.12 -23.68
N TYR A 175 -0.43 7.12 -24.02
CA TYR A 175 -1.17 8.32 -24.43
C TYR A 175 -0.64 9.03 -25.66
N ILE A 176 0.21 8.38 -26.46
CA ILE A 176 0.60 8.93 -27.76
C ILE A 176 -0.64 9.15 -28.63
N LYS A 177 -0.67 10.30 -29.30
CA LYS A 177 -1.75 10.71 -30.19
C LYS A 177 -1.99 9.66 -31.27
N LYS A 178 -3.26 9.29 -31.46
CA LYS A 178 -3.72 8.43 -32.55
C LYS A 178 -4.08 9.29 -33.76
N LEU A 179 -3.76 8.79 -34.94
CA LEU A 179 -4.14 9.34 -36.24
C LEU A 179 -5.64 9.12 -36.49
N GLU A 180 -6.19 9.81 -37.50
CA GLU A 180 -7.61 9.69 -37.89
C GLU A 180 -8.02 8.25 -38.25
N ASN A 181 -7.08 7.46 -38.78
CA ASN A 181 -7.28 6.03 -39.08
C ASN A 181 -7.12 5.10 -37.86
N GLY A 182 -6.99 5.66 -36.65
CA GLY A 182 -6.86 4.93 -35.39
C GLY A 182 -5.46 4.39 -35.06
N ARG A 183 -4.49 4.50 -35.98
CA ARG A 183 -3.10 4.07 -35.72
C ARG A 183 -2.40 5.06 -34.78
N SER A 184 -1.63 4.53 -33.83
CA SER A 184 -0.76 5.35 -32.98
C SER A 184 0.48 5.78 -33.76
N LEU A 185 1.10 6.89 -33.37
CA LEU A 185 2.47 7.25 -33.79
C LEU A 185 3.47 6.28 -33.16
N GLU A 186 3.54 5.07 -33.71
CA GLU A 186 4.37 3.98 -33.20
C GLU A 186 5.86 4.34 -33.30
N GLY A 187 6.56 4.25 -32.18
CA GLY A 187 7.98 4.60 -32.06
C GLY A 187 8.27 5.89 -31.29
N VAL A 188 7.25 6.72 -31.02
CA VAL A 188 7.42 7.94 -30.20
C VAL A 188 7.31 7.62 -28.71
N TYR A 189 8.23 8.14 -27.90
CA TYR A 189 8.21 8.07 -26.44
C TYR A 189 8.14 9.46 -25.83
N VAL A 190 7.30 9.61 -24.80
CA VAL A 190 7.05 10.85 -24.06
C VAL A 190 8.06 10.99 -22.91
N PRO A 191 8.79 12.13 -22.82
CA PRO A 191 9.74 12.38 -21.74
C PRO A 191 9.06 12.42 -20.36
N PRO A 192 9.72 11.94 -19.28
CA PRO A 192 9.21 12.05 -17.91
C PRO A 192 8.80 13.48 -17.52
N ARG A 193 9.61 14.46 -17.89
CA ARG A 193 9.34 15.90 -17.69
C ARG A 193 8.01 16.32 -18.31
N ARG A 194 7.77 15.98 -19.58
CA ARG A 194 6.52 16.28 -20.29
C ARG A 194 5.32 15.61 -19.60
N GLN A 195 5.46 14.39 -19.12
CA GLN A 195 4.38 13.68 -18.42
C GLN A 195 3.98 14.36 -17.10
N GLN A 196 4.91 15.10 -16.47
CA GLN A 196 4.67 15.83 -15.22
C GLN A 196 4.37 17.32 -15.44
N LEU A 197 4.27 17.79 -16.69
CA LEU A 197 4.02 19.19 -17.02
C LEU A 197 2.81 19.73 -16.26
N CYS A 198 2.93 20.91 -15.64
CA CYS A 198 1.87 21.44 -14.79
C CYS A 198 0.65 21.95 -15.59
N LEU A 199 -0.27 21.06 -15.96
CA LEU A 199 -1.46 21.42 -16.74
C LEU A 199 -2.74 21.59 -15.89
N TYR A 200 -2.65 21.37 -14.58
CA TYR A 200 -3.81 21.31 -13.67
C TYR A 200 -4.64 22.59 -13.65
N GLU A 201 -4.00 23.76 -13.65
CA GLU A 201 -4.67 25.07 -13.58
C GLU A 201 -5.47 25.39 -14.85
N LEU A 202 -5.10 24.82 -16.01
CA LEU A 202 -5.82 25.04 -17.26
C LEU A 202 -7.18 24.35 -17.26
N PHE A 203 -7.32 23.25 -16.50
CA PHE A 203 -8.50 22.40 -16.57
C PHE A 203 -9.79 23.11 -16.12
N PRO A 204 -9.86 23.75 -14.92
CA PRO A 204 -11.08 24.39 -14.44
C PRO A 204 -11.49 25.62 -15.27
N ILE A 205 -10.53 26.37 -15.80
CA ILE A 205 -10.78 27.69 -16.42
C ILE A 205 -11.37 27.52 -17.82
N ILE A 206 -10.86 26.53 -18.55
CA ILE A 206 -11.39 26.09 -19.83
C ILE A 206 -12.87 25.60 -19.73
N ILE A 207 -13.38 25.33 -18.53
CA ILE A 207 -14.80 25.01 -18.29
C ILE A 207 -15.68 26.25 -18.27
N LYS A 208 -15.18 27.48 -18.08
CA LYS A 208 -16.00 28.69 -18.06
C LYS A 208 -16.50 29.10 -19.47
N ASN A 209 -17.55 28.45 -19.97
CA ASN A 209 -18.32 28.95 -21.12
C ASN A 209 -19.00 30.28 -20.73
N LYS A 210 -18.34 31.40 -21.01
CA LYS A 210 -18.94 32.74 -21.00
C LYS A 210 -19.35 33.10 -22.44
N LYS A 211 -20.40 33.93 -22.59
CA LYS A 211 -20.77 34.51 -23.89
C LYS A 211 -19.72 35.49 -24.44
N ASP A 212 -18.83 35.97 -23.57
CA ASP A 212 -17.77 36.90 -23.90
C ASP A 212 -16.44 36.16 -24.10
N MET A 213 -16.09 35.94 -25.36
CA MET A 213 -14.91 35.19 -25.77
C MET A 213 -13.60 35.92 -25.46
N GLU A 214 -13.62 37.25 -25.39
CA GLU A 214 -12.44 38.07 -25.14
C GLU A 214 -11.98 37.89 -23.68
N ASN A 215 -12.93 37.93 -22.76
CA ASN A 215 -12.66 37.64 -21.35
C ASN A 215 -12.19 36.19 -21.12
N VAL A 216 -12.65 35.23 -21.92
CA VAL A 216 -12.18 33.83 -21.84
C VAL A 216 -10.72 33.71 -22.27
N LYS A 217 -10.34 34.36 -23.38
CA LYS A 217 -8.94 34.39 -23.85
C LYS A 217 -8.01 35.08 -22.84
N LYS A 218 -8.47 36.17 -22.21
CA LYS A 218 -7.73 36.87 -21.16
C LYS A 218 -7.50 35.99 -19.92
N GLU A 219 -8.55 35.34 -19.41
CA GLU A 219 -8.40 34.41 -18.28
C GLU A 219 -7.49 33.23 -18.65
N LEU A 220 -7.58 32.71 -19.89
CA LEU A 220 -6.70 31.65 -20.38
C LEU A 220 -5.23 32.10 -20.36
N LEU A 221 -4.93 33.31 -20.84
CA LEU A 221 -3.58 33.87 -20.80
C LEU A 221 -3.04 33.99 -19.38
N GLU A 222 -3.80 34.60 -18.47
CA GLU A 222 -3.35 34.79 -17.08
C GLU A 222 -3.08 33.43 -16.41
N THR A 223 -3.87 32.41 -16.73
CA THR A 223 -3.64 31.03 -16.28
C THR A 223 -2.37 30.44 -16.86
N LEU A 224 -2.12 30.63 -18.16
CA LEU A 224 -0.91 30.13 -18.82
C LEU A 224 0.35 30.73 -18.20
N GLN A 225 0.31 32.02 -17.84
CA GLN A 225 1.42 32.65 -17.14
C GLN A 225 1.65 32.03 -15.75
N ILE A 226 0.59 31.77 -14.98
CA ILE A 226 0.70 31.08 -13.67
C ILE A 226 1.31 29.68 -13.85
N VAL A 227 0.80 28.90 -14.81
CA VAL A 227 1.32 27.57 -15.13
C VAL A 227 2.79 27.62 -15.50
N ALA A 228 3.17 28.53 -16.39
CA ALA A 228 4.52 28.66 -16.88
C ALA A 228 5.50 29.10 -15.78
N GLU A 229 5.13 30.09 -14.97
CA GLU A 229 5.91 30.51 -13.80
C GLU A 229 6.18 29.34 -12.85
N ARG A 230 5.13 28.58 -12.54
CA ARG A 230 5.22 27.48 -11.56
C ARG A 230 5.95 26.27 -12.10
N GLU A 231 5.76 25.93 -13.37
CA GLU A 231 6.53 24.89 -14.04
C GLU A 231 8.03 25.21 -14.00
N ALA A 232 8.42 26.44 -14.38
CA ALA A 232 9.81 26.86 -14.38
C ALA A 232 10.42 26.88 -12.97
N TYR A 233 9.66 27.34 -11.96
CA TYR A 233 10.06 27.33 -10.56
C TYR A 233 10.41 25.91 -10.06
N TYR A 234 9.54 24.92 -10.33
CA TYR A 234 9.77 23.55 -9.88
C TYR A 234 10.85 22.82 -10.69
N LEU A 235 10.96 23.07 -11.99
CA LEU A 235 12.05 22.54 -12.81
C LEU A 235 13.40 23.09 -12.37
N TRP A 236 13.47 24.37 -12.01
CA TRP A 236 14.70 24.93 -11.44
C TRP A 236 15.12 24.16 -10.21
N LYS A 237 14.23 23.97 -9.23
CA LYS A 237 14.52 23.19 -8.01
C LYS A 237 14.89 21.73 -8.27
N GLN A 238 14.31 21.10 -9.29
CA GLN A 238 14.60 19.71 -9.63
C GLN A 238 16.00 19.53 -10.21
N TYR A 239 16.36 20.35 -11.20
CA TYR A 239 17.65 20.26 -11.90
C TYR A 239 18.78 21.01 -11.19
N HIS A 240 18.43 21.79 -10.16
CA HIS A 240 19.32 22.54 -9.27
C HIS A 240 19.13 22.08 -7.82
N ALA A 241 19.25 20.78 -7.59
CA ALA A 241 19.04 20.19 -6.27
C ALA A 241 20.11 20.66 -5.26
N HIS A 242 19.73 20.65 -3.96
CA HIS A 242 20.23 21.49 -2.86
C HIS A 242 21.75 21.70 -2.63
N ASN A 243 22.67 21.03 -3.33
CA ASN A 243 24.12 21.14 -3.14
C ASN A 243 24.95 21.41 -4.42
N ASP A 244 24.35 21.47 -5.61
CA ASP A 244 25.09 21.64 -6.88
C ASP A 244 24.77 23.00 -7.53
N THR A 245 25.56 24.03 -7.19
CA THR A 245 25.46 25.38 -7.77
C THR A 245 26.34 25.55 -9.02
N THR A 246 26.74 24.46 -9.68
CA THR A 246 27.66 24.55 -10.82
C THR A 246 26.98 25.20 -12.03
N TYR A 247 27.79 25.89 -12.85
CA TYR A 247 27.36 26.45 -14.13
C TYR A 247 26.72 25.40 -15.07
N LEU A 248 27.05 24.11 -14.89
CA LEU A 248 26.42 23.01 -15.61
C LEU A 248 24.98 22.75 -15.14
N ALA A 249 24.70 22.82 -13.83
CA ALA A 249 23.35 22.68 -13.29
C ALA A 249 22.40 23.76 -13.84
N HIS A 250 22.85 25.02 -13.93
CA HIS A 250 22.10 26.11 -14.57
C HIS A 250 21.73 25.79 -16.01
N LYS A 251 22.70 25.28 -16.80
CA LYS A 251 22.48 24.93 -18.21
C LYS A 251 21.45 23.81 -18.36
N LYS A 252 21.50 22.78 -17.51
CA LYS A 252 20.53 21.68 -17.50
C LYS A 252 19.13 22.17 -17.17
N ALA A 253 18.99 22.99 -16.13
CA ALA A 253 17.72 23.60 -15.76
C ALA A 253 17.16 24.48 -16.89
N CYS A 254 17.99 25.32 -17.51
CA CYS A 254 17.62 26.14 -18.66
C CYS A 254 17.12 25.31 -19.86
N CYS A 255 17.71 24.15 -20.12
CA CYS A 255 17.26 23.23 -21.17
C CYS A 255 15.91 22.57 -20.84
N ALA A 256 15.73 22.09 -19.61
CA ALA A 256 14.47 21.50 -19.16
C ALA A 256 13.31 22.52 -19.24
N ILE A 257 13.54 23.76 -18.80
CA ILE A 257 12.55 24.84 -18.85
C ILE A 257 12.18 25.17 -20.30
N ARG A 258 13.15 25.25 -21.21
CA ARG A 258 12.88 25.45 -22.65
C ARG A 258 12.09 24.30 -23.24
N GLY A 259 12.44 23.06 -22.91
CA GLY A 259 11.67 21.87 -23.30
C GLY A 259 10.20 22.00 -22.88
N SER A 260 9.95 22.36 -21.63
CA SER A 260 8.59 22.57 -21.11
C SER A 260 7.88 23.77 -21.72
N PHE A 261 8.59 24.85 -22.04
CA PHE A 261 8.05 26.00 -22.78
C PHE A 261 7.54 25.57 -24.16
N TYR A 262 8.36 24.87 -24.93
CA TYR A 262 7.98 24.42 -26.27
C TYR A 262 6.89 23.35 -26.24
N ASP A 263 6.86 22.50 -25.21
CA ASP A 263 5.77 21.54 -25.04
C ASP A 263 4.44 22.24 -24.69
N LEU A 264 4.47 23.26 -23.84
CA LEU A 264 3.29 24.09 -23.54
C LEU A 264 2.82 24.82 -24.80
N GLU A 265 3.74 25.38 -25.58
CA GLU A 265 3.45 25.97 -26.89
C GLU A 265 2.77 24.97 -27.83
N ASP A 266 3.28 23.75 -27.95
CA ASP A 266 2.70 22.73 -28.82
C ASP A 266 1.31 22.28 -28.34
N ILE A 267 1.06 22.22 -27.02
CA ILE A 267 -0.28 21.97 -26.46
C ILE A 267 -1.25 23.07 -26.88
N ILE A 268 -0.86 24.33 -26.73
CA ILE A 268 -1.74 25.47 -27.06
C ILE A 268 -2.01 25.56 -28.55
N LYS A 269 -1.02 25.27 -29.41
CA LYS A 269 -1.19 25.26 -30.86
C LYS A 269 -1.92 24.02 -31.40
N GLY A 270 -2.08 22.97 -30.59
CA GLY A 270 -2.73 21.71 -31.02
C GLY A 270 -1.79 20.78 -31.80
N ASN A 271 -0.49 20.91 -31.55
CA ASN A 271 0.60 20.21 -32.18
C ASN A 271 1.23 19.13 -31.29
N ASP A 272 0.86 19.08 -30.01
CA ASP A 272 1.39 18.11 -29.05
C ASP A 272 1.07 16.67 -29.47
N LEU A 273 2.05 15.78 -29.30
CA LEU A 273 2.01 14.37 -29.68
C LEU A 273 1.38 13.49 -28.57
N VAL A 274 0.95 14.07 -27.44
CA VAL A 274 0.31 13.36 -26.33
C VAL A 274 -1.17 13.71 -26.23
N HIS A 275 -2.02 12.70 -26.19
CA HIS A 275 -3.45 12.77 -25.88
C HIS A 275 -3.74 12.03 -24.57
N ASP A 276 -3.21 12.56 -23.46
CA ASP A 276 -3.56 12.11 -22.12
C ASP A 276 -4.91 12.72 -21.69
N GLU A 277 -5.39 12.34 -20.50
CA GLU A 277 -6.67 12.80 -19.98
C GLU A 277 -6.81 14.32 -19.90
N TYR A 278 -5.72 15.02 -19.63
CA TYR A 278 -5.69 16.47 -19.54
C TYR A 278 -5.61 17.08 -20.94
N THR A 279 -4.65 16.65 -21.75
CA THR A 279 -4.38 17.29 -23.06
C THR A 279 -5.51 17.04 -24.05
N LYS A 280 -6.15 15.87 -24.05
CA LYS A 280 -7.32 15.60 -24.90
C LYS A 280 -8.47 16.55 -24.58
N TYR A 281 -8.69 16.82 -23.30
CA TYR A 281 -9.73 17.75 -22.85
C TYR A 281 -9.38 19.21 -23.20
N ILE A 282 -8.15 19.62 -22.87
CA ILE A 282 -7.63 20.96 -23.18
C ILE A 282 -7.74 21.22 -24.67
N ASP A 283 -7.30 20.29 -25.52
CA ASP A 283 -7.35 20.42 -26.97
C ASP A 283 -8.78 20.56 -27.49
N SER A 284 -9.70 19.70 -27.05
CA SER A 284 -11.12 19.77 -27.41
C SER A 284 -11.74 21.13 -27.09
N LYS A 285 -11.35 21.73 -25.97
CA LYS A 285 -11.92 22.99 -25.53
C LYS A 285 -11.23 24.21 -26.13
N LEU A 286 -9.92 24.17 -26.35
CA LEU A 286 -9.23 25.17 -27.16
C LEU A 286 -9.83 25.20 -28.58
N ASN A 287 -10.13 24.03 -29.17
CA ASN A 287 -10.85 23.97 -30.44
C ASN A 287 -12.23 24.61 -30.37
N LYS A 288 -12.95 24.57 -29.24
CA LYS A 288 -14.21 25.30 -29.05
C LYS A 288 -14.02 26.81 -28.85
N ILE A 289 -12.90 27.23 -28.25
CA ILE A 289 -12.60 28.64 -28.00
C ILE A 289 -12.21 29.36 -29.30
N PHE A 290 -11.37 28.71 -30.11
CA PHE A 290 -10.81 29.28 -31.34
C PHE A 290 -11.54 28.84 -32.62
N GLY A 291 -12.26 27.72 -32.56
CA GLY A 291 -13.09 27.21 -33.66
C GLY A 291 -14.48 27.83 -33.65
N SER A 292 -15.04 28.02 -34.84
CA SER A 292 -16.44 28.39 -35.08
C SER A 292 -17.13 27.27 -35.86
N SER A 293 -18.46 27.18 -35.81
CA SER A 293 -19.25 26.14 -36.49
C SER A 293 -18.99 26.02 -38.00
N ASN A 294 -18.39 27.03 -38.64
CA ASN A 294 -18.08 27.07 -40.07
C ASN A 294 -16.59 26.86 -40.42
N LYS A 295 -15.69 26.66 -39.43
CA LYS A 295 -14.25 26.51 -39.66
C LYS A 295 -13.85 25.03 -39.67
N ASN A 296 -12.95 24.64 -40.57
CA ASN A 296 -12.33 23.32 -40.53
C ASN A 296 -11.21 23.24 -39.46
N ASP A 297 -10.72 22.03 -39.18
CA ASP A 297 -9.66 21.80 -38.17
C ASP A 297 -8.35 22.56 -38.48
N ILE A 298 -8.04 22.77 -39.76
CA ILE A 298 -6.84 23.50 -40.20
C ILE A 298 -6.93 24.98 -39.82
N GLU A 299 -8.08 25.61 -40.06
CA GLU A 299 -8.34 27.00 -39.70
C GLU A 299 -8.35 27.20 -38.18
N THR A 300 -8.85 26.21 -37.43
CA THR A 300 -8.84 26.24 -35.96
C THR A 300 -7.42 26.16 -35.42
N LYS A 301 -6.57 25.28 -35.96
CA LYS A 301 -5.13 25.22 -35.62
C LYS A 301 -4.39 26.50 -35.98
N ARG A 302 -4.72 27.12 -37.13
CA ARG A 302 -4.15 28.41 -37.53
C ARG A 302 -4.53 29.51 -36.55
N ALA A 303 -5.81 29.61 -36.16
CA ALA A 303 -6.27 30.60 -35.19
C ALA A 303 -5.58 30.48 -33.83
N ARG A 304 -5.34 29.25 -33.35
CA ARG A 304 -4.58 28.99 -32.12
C ARG A 304 -3.11 29.43 -32.25
N THR A 305 -2.52 29.20 -33.43
CA THR A 305 -1.14 29.60 -33.72
C THR A 305 -1.02 31.12 -33.81
N ASP A 306 -1.93 31.78 -34.50
CA ASP A 306 -1.97 33.24 -34.63
C ASP A 306 -2.18 33.90 -33.27
N TRP A 307 -3.04 33.35 -32.42
CA TRP A 307 -3.23 33.81 -31.04
C TRP A 307 -1.93 33.77 -30.24
N TRP A 308 -1.19 32.66 -30.32
CA TRP A 308 0.06 32.48 -29.58
C TRP A 308 1.20 33.37 -30.09
N GLU A 309 1.36 33.48 -31.42
CA GLU A 309 2.50 34.15 -32.04
C GLU A 309 2.29 35.65 -32.28
N ASN A 310 1.08 36.05 -32.68
CA ASN A 310 0.83 37.36 -33.28
C ASN A 310 -0.05 38.27 -32.41
N GLU A 311 -0.89 37.73 -31.53
CA GLU A 311 -1.74 38.55 -30.66
C GLU A 311 -0.87 39.30 -29.63
N THR A 312 -0.97 40.63 -29.63
CA THR A 312 -0.19 41.52 -28.76
C THR A 312 -1.05 42.11 -27.66
N ILE A 313 -0.42 42.32 -26.51
CA ILE A 313 -1.03 42.94 -25.34
C ILE A 313 -0.15 44.08 -24.86
N ASP A 314 -0.80 45.20 -24.57
CA ASP A 314 -0.15 46.39 -24.03
C ASP A 314 0.24 46.14 -22.57
N VAL A 315 1.54 46.24 -22.28
CA VAL A 315 2.11 46.17 -20.94
C VAL A 315 2.79 47.49 -20.57
N PRO A 316 2.70 47.96 -19.31
CA PRO A 316 3.38 49.19 -18.90
C PRO A 316 4.91 49.07 -19.01
N LYS A 317 5.57 50.11 -19.54
CA LYS A 317 7.03 50.25 -19.51
C LYS A 317 7.49 50.60 -18.10
N ILE A 318 8.53 49.91 -17.63
CA ILE A 318 9.07 50.06 -16.27
C ILE A 318 9.77 51.41 -16.09
N ASP A 319 10.37 51.95 -17.15
CA ASP A 319 11.28 53.11 -17.08
C ASP A 319 10.70 54.41 -17.65
N VAL A 320 9.44 54.41 -18.11
CA VAL A 320 8.80 55.59 -18.72
C VAL A 320 7.37 55.74 -18.20
N ALA A 321 7.09 56.84 -17.51
CA ALA A 321 5.72 57.21 -17.13
C ALA A 321 4.86 57.35 -18.40
N ASN A 322 3.77 56.58 -18.48
CA ASN A 322 2.86 56.47 -19.64
C ASN A 322 3.41 55.79 -20.90
N GLY A 323 4.55 55.09 -20.83
CA GLY A 323 5.01 54.24 -21.94
C GLY A 323 4.33 52.86 -21.93
N THR A 324 3.87 52.38 -23.08
CA THR A 324 3.42 50.99 -23.27
C THR A 324 4.43 50.22 -24.14
N ASP A 325 4.61 48.95 -23.81
CA ASP A 325 5.35 47.96 -24.59
C ASP A 325 4.36 46.91 -25.12
N HIS A 326 4.58 46.41 -26.33
CA HIS A 326 3.68 45.46 -26.97
C HIS A 326 4.30 44.07 -26.91
N LYS A 327 3.73 43.18 -26.09
CA LYS A 327 4.23 41.81 -25.95
C LYS A 327 3.27 40.80 -26.53
N THR A 328 3.81 39.82 -27.25
CA THR A 328 3.03 38.69 -27.75
C THR A 328 2.71 37.73 -26.60
N ILE A 329 1.71 36.88 -26.79
CA ILE A 329 1.36 35.84 -25.81
C ILE A 329 2.55 34.91 -25.55
N ARG A 330 3.25 34.48 -26.62
CA ARG A 330 4.51 33.73 -26.52
C ARG A 330 5.52 34.39 -25.57
N GLN A 331 5.73 35.70 -25.71
CA GLN A 331 6.67 36.46 -24.87
C GLN A 331 6.19 36.57 -23.43
N LEU A 332 4.91 36.85 -23.21
CA LEU A 332 4.32 36.95 -21.87
C LEU A 332 4.42 35.65 -21.07
N VAL A 333 4.30 34.50 -21.74
CA VAL A 333 4.48 33.19 -21.12
C VAL A 333 5.95 32.91 -20.80
N TRP A 334 6.88 33.30 -21.68
CA TRP A 334 8.32 33.19 -21.41
C TRP A 334 8.77 34.08 -20.25
N ASP A 335 8.29 35.33 -20.19
CA ASP A 335 8.50 36.26 -19.09
C ASP A 335 8.03 35.69 -17.74
N ALA A 336 6.91 34.95 -17.76
CA ALA A 336 6.40 34.26 -16.57
C ALA A 336 7.33 33.12 -16.14
N MET A 337 7.87 32.33 -17.08
CA MET A 337 8.88 31.30 -16.76
C MET A 337 10.14 31.91 -16.13
N GLN A 338 10.62 33.05 -16.66
CA GLN A 338 11.74 33.78 -16.05
C GLN A 338 11.42 34.24 -14.63
N SER A 339 10.20 34.74 -14.39
CA SER A 339 9.73 35.10 -13.05
C SER A 339 9.79 33.92 -12.07
N GLY A 340 9.43 32.73 -12.53
CA GLY A 340 9.51 31.50 -11.74
C GLY A 340 10.93 31.15 -11.31
N VAL A 341 11.90 31.28 -12.23
CA VAL A 341 13.32 31.07 -11.93
C VAL A 341 13.86 32.12 -10.96
N ARG A 342 13.55 33.42 -11.17
CA ARG A 342 13.97 34.50 -10.24
C ARG A 342 13.50 34.20 -8.83
N LYS A 343 12.24 33.81 -8.69
CA LYS A 343 11.66 33.43 -7.40
C LYS A 343 12.36 32.23 -6.75
N ALA A 344 12.70 31.20 -7.52
CA ALA A 344 13.42 30.05 -6.99
C ALA A 344 14.81 30.45 -6.47
N ILE A 345 15.54 31.27 -7.22
CA ILE A 345 16.87 31.79 -6.83
C ILE A 345 16.78 32.68 -5.58
N ASP A 346 15.82 33.59 -5.53
CA ASP A 346 15.65 34.50 -4.39
C ASP A 346 15.30 33.72 -3.10
N GLU A 347 14.46 32.68 -3.18
CA GLU A 347 14.19 31.78 -2.05
C GLU A 347 15.46 31.02 -1.57
N GLU A 348 16.35 30.65 -2.49
CA GLU A 348 17.62 29.98 -2.14
C GLU A 348 18.62 30.95 -1.52
N ASN A 349 18.74 32.16 -2.07
CA ASN A 349 19.59 33.22 -1.55
C ASN A 349 19.17 33.63 -0.12
N GLU A 350 17.86 33.77 0.14
CA GLU A 350 17.32 34.02 1.49
C GLU A 350 17.69 32.89 2.47
N LYS A 351 17.64 31.62 2.03
CA LYS A 351 17.93 30.45 2.89
C LYS A 351 19.42 30.24 3.15
N LYS A 352 20.26 30.38 2.12
CA LYS A 352 21.70 30.03 2.17
C LYS A 352 22.61 31.22 2.52
N LYS A 353 22.08 32.45 2.59
CA LYS A 353 22.89 33.69 2.66
C LYS A 353 23.94 33.76 1.55
N GLN A 354 23.61 33.22 0.38
CA GLN A 354 24.44 33.27 -0.83
C GLN A 354 23.86 34.30 -1.80
N ASN A 355 24.65 34.69 -2.80
CA ASN A 355 24.23 35.61 -3.86
C ASN A 355 24.36 34.90 -5.20
N GLU A 356 23.45 33.97 -5.46
CA GLU A 356 23.32 33.29 -6.74
C GLU A 356 22.68 34.26 -7.76
N ASN A 357 23.37 34.45 -8.88
CA ASN A 357 22.93 35.36 -9.94
C ASN A 357 21.93 34.68 -10.87
N PHE A 358 20.99 35.47 -11.41
CA PHE A 358 20.10 35.00 -12.47
C PHE A 358 20.90 34.52 -13.70
N PRO A 359 20.67 33.30 -14.20
CA PRO A 359 21.53 32.70 -15.21
C PRO A 359 21.37 33.40 -16.57
N PRO A 360 22.47 33.67 -17.31
CA PRO A 360 22.40 34.27 -18.64
C PRO A 360 21.55 33.46 -19.63
N CYS A 361 21.51 32.13 -19.48
CA CYS A 361 20.67 31.28 -20.31
C CYS A 361 19.16 31.49 -20.10
N MET A 362 18.69 32.10 -19.01
CA MET A 362 17.27 32.49 -18.88
C MET A 362 17.00 33.93 -19.31
N GLY A 363 18.00 34.82 -19.22
CA GLY A 363 17.89 36.25 -19.51
C GLY A 363 17.84 36.62 -20.99
N VAL A 364 17.14 35.83 -21.81
CA VAL A 364 16.93 36.10 -23.24
C VAL A 364 15.54 36.70 -23.45
N GLU A 365 15.47 37.80 -24.19
CA GLU A 365 14.21 38.49 -24.52
C GLU A 365 13.36 37.70 -25.53
N HIS A 366 14.02 37.12 -26.53
CA HIS A 366 13.37 36.29 -27.54
C HIS A 366 13.86 34.85 -27.47
N ILE A 367 12.91 33.93 -27.31
CA ILE A 367 13.15 32.50 -27.42
C ILE A 367 12.96 32.06 -28.88
N GLY A 368 13.84 31.19 -29.36
CA GLY A 368 13.81 30.74 -30.75
C GLY A 368 12.58 29.96 -31.13
N ILE A 369 12.47 29.69 -32.44
CA ILE A 369 11.41 28.86 -33.00
C ILE A 369 11.64 27.40 -32.56
N ALA A 370 10.58 26.78 -32.08
CA ALA A 370 10.61 25.39 -31.66
C ALA A 370 10.90 24.46 -32.87
N LYS A 371 11.85 23.54 -32.69
CA LYS A 371 11.96 22.36 -33.57
C LYS A 371 10.69 21.51 -33.49
N PRO A 372 10.42 20.62 -34.45
CA PRO A 372 9.36 19.63 -34.31
C PRO A 372 9.49 18.85 -32.98
N GLN A 373 8.36 18.61 -32.30
CA GLN A 373 8.35 18.08 -30.93
C GLN A 373 9.09 16.73 -30.80
N PHE A 374 8.86 15.80 -31.73
CA PHE A 374 9.57 14.52 -31.75
C PHE A 374 11.11 14.69 -31.72
N ILE A 375 11.65 15.64 -32.49
CA ILE A 375 13.10 15.87 -32.55
C ILE A 375 13.62 16.45 -31.25
N ARG A 376 12.85 17.32 -30.58
CA ARG A 376 13.23 17.84 -29.25
C ARG A 376 13.28 16.71 -28.23
N TRP A 377 12.29 15.83 -28.23
CA TRP A 377 12.27 14.66 -27.34
C TRP A 377 13.36 13.66 -27.68
N LEU A 378 13.72 13.49 -28.95
CA LEU A 378 14.86 12.66 -29.36
C LEU A 378 16.20 13.22 -28.84
N GLU A 379 16.41 14.54 -28.94
CA GLU A 379 17.57 15.22 -28.37
C GLU A 379 17.61 15.10 -26.83
N GLU A 380 16.46 15.27 -26.16
CA GLU A 380 16.31 15.10 -24.71
C GLU A 380 16.62 13.67 -24.25
N TRP A 381 16.07 12.67 -24.95
CA TRP A 381 16.33 11.25 -24.69
C TRP A 381 17.82 10.93 -24.82
N THR A 382 18.45 11.43 -25.87
CA THR A 382 19.87 11.18 -26.16
C THR A 382 20.77 11.78 -25.08
N ASN A 383 20.46 13.01 -24.64
CA ASN A 383 21.18 13.65 -23.55
C ASN A 383 21.07 12.85 -22.25
N GLU A 384 19.85 12.48 -21.85
CA GLU A 384 19.60 11.67 -20.65
C GLU A 384 20.33 10.33 -20.73
N PHE A 385 20.23 9.63 -21.87
CA PHE A 385 20.91 8.36 -22.08
C PHE A 385 22.42 8.48 -21.90
N CYS A 386 23.06 9.48 -22.50
CA CYS A 386 24.51 9.65 -22.41
C CYS A 386 24.99 9.97 -20.99
N GLU A 387 24.24 10.77 -20.24
CA GLU A 387 24.54 11.07 -18.83
C GLU A 387 24.38 9.83 -17.94
N GLU A 388 23.24 9.14 -18.08
CA GLU A 388 22.95 7.93 -17.30
C GLU A 388 23.89 6.78 -17.66
N TYR A 389 24.20 6.59 -18.95
CA TYR A 389 25.17 5.61 -19.41
C TYR A 389 26.51 5.81 -18.71
N THR A 390 27.03 7.04 -18.73
CA THR A 390 28.32 7.37 -18.11
C THR A 390 28.29 7.03 -16.63
N LYS A 391 27.22 7.43 -15.92
CA LYS A 391 27.04 7.15 -14.49
C LYS A 391 26.98 5.65 -14.17
N TYR A 392 26.10 4.91 -14.84
CA TYR A 392 25.92 3.48 -14.57
C TYR A 392 27.14 2.65 -14.99
N PHE A 393 27.79 3.03 -16.10
CA PHE A 393 28.99 2.36 -16.57
C PHE A 393 30.19 2.62 -15.64
N GLU A 394 30.40 3.86 -15.19
CA GLU A 394 31.47 4.18 -14.23
C GLU A 394 31.25 3.50 -12.87
N ASP A 395 30.02 3.46 -12.39
CA ASP A 395 29.65 2.74 -11.16
C ASP A 395 29.93 1.24 -11.29
N MET A 396 29.49 0.62 -12.39
CA MET A 396 29.78 -0.78 -12.70
C MET A 396 31.29 -1.05 -12.78
N LYS A 397 32.02 -0.21 -13.53
CA LYS A 397 33.47 -0.33 -13.70
C LYS A 397 34.20 -0.26 -12.36
N SER A 398 33.91 0.75 -11.55
CA SER A 398 34.58 0.96 -10.26
C SER A 398 34.38 -0.21 -9.30
N LYS A 399 33.18 -0.81 -9.28
CA LYS A 399 32.84 -1.95 -8.41
C LYS A 399 33.34 -3.29 -8.94
N CYS A 400 33.61 -3.41 -10.24
CA CYS A 400 34.04 -4.66 -10.86
C CYS A 400 35.55 -4.73 -11.19
N ASP A 401 36.28 -3.60 -11.17
CA ASP A 401 37.73 -3.50 -11.48
C ASP A 401 38.67 -3.53 -10.26
N LEU A 402 38.19 -3.85 -9.05
CA LEU A 402 39.01 -3.88 -7.84
C LEU A 402 40.22 -4.84 -7.99
N ARG A 403 41.45 -4.29 -7.92
CA ARG A 403 42.70 -5.06 -7.95
C ARG A 403 42.85 -5.85 -6.65
N LYS A 404 43.09 -7.15 -6.75
CA LYS A 404 43.43 -8.05 -5.63
C LYS A 404 44.61 -7.49 -4.83
N GLY A 405 44.35 -7.04 -3.60
CA GLY A 405 45.31 -7.15 -2.50
C GLY A 405 45.23 -8.58 -1.95
N ALA A 406 46.36 -9.18 -1.59
CA ALA A 406 46.50 -10.62 -1.43
C ALA A 406 45.76 -11.26 -0.23
N ASP A 407 45.01 -10.51 0.60
CA ASP A 407 44.56 -11.01 1.90
C ASP A 407 43.05 -10.89 2.22
N ASP A 408 42.18 -10.56 1.26
CA ASP A 408 40.73 -10.43 1.54
C ASP A 408 39.90 -11.52 0.85
N CYS A 409 39.86 -12.70 1.47
CA CYS A 409 38.96 -13.81 1.10
C CYS A 409 37.54 -13.57 1.67
N GLY A 410 36.84 -12.54 1.17
CA GLY A 410 35.46 -12.25 1.55
C GLY A 410 34.51 -12.20 0.33
N ASP A 411 33.42 -12.96 0.39
CA ASP A 411 32.33 -13.06 -0.61
C ASP A 411 31.68 -11.71 -1.02
N ASN A 412 31.93 -10.61 -0.27
CA ASN A 412 31.24 -9.33 -0.44
C ASN A 412 31.57 -8.57 -1.74
N THR A 413 32.78 -8.75 -2.30
CA THR A 413 33.20 -8.03 -3.53
C THR A 413 32.44 -8.51 -4.78
N ASN A 414 32.04 -9.78 -4.83
CA ASN A 414 31.18 -10.31 -5.88
C ASN A 414 29.74 -9.77 -5.80
N ILE A 415 29.24 -9.51 -4.60
CA ILE A 415 27.86 -9.01 -4.39
C ILE A 415 27.68 -7.58 -4.91
N GLU A 416 28.67 -6.70 -4.67
CA GLU A 416 28.59 -5.31 -5.14
C GLU A 416 28.72 -5.19 -6.65
N CYS A 417 29.64 -5.96 -7.27
CA CYS A 417 29.74 -6.05 -8.73
C CYS A 417 28.48 -6.66 -9.34
N LYS A 418 27.94 -7.75 -8.77
CA LYS A 418 26.65 -8.36 -9.20
C LYS A 418 25.51 -7.34 -9.19
N ARG A 419 25.37 -6.57 -8.10
CA ARG A 419 24.35 -5.52 -7.99
C ARG A 419 24.55 -4.41 -9.02
N ALA A 420 25.80 -3.98 -9.25
CA ALA A 420 26.10 -2.94 -10.24
C ALA A 420 25.83 -3.40 -11.68
N CYS A 421 26.24 -4.63 -12.05
CA CYS A 421 25.93 -5.24 -13.35
C CYS A 421 24.40 -5.41 -13.56
N ALA A 422 23.67 -5.80 -12.51
CA ALA A 422 22.22 -5.93 -12.54
C ALA A 422 21.53 -4.56 -12.74
N ASN A 423 21.94 -3.54 -12.00
CA ASN A 423 21.42 -2.17 -12.15
C ASN A 423 21.67 -1.62 -13.55
N TYR A 424 22.90 -1.73 -14.07
CA TYR A 424 23.24 -1.33 -15.44
C TYR A 424 22.37 -2.05 -16.48
N THR A 425 22.19 -3.36 -16.33
CA THR A 425 21.39 -4.15 -17.27
C THR A 425 19.90 -3.80 -17.22
N ASN A 426 19.33 -3.70 -16.02
CA ASN A 426 17.92 -3.38 -15.82
C ASN A 426 17.59 -1.98 -16.34
N TRP A 427 18.53 -1.04 -16.24
CA TRP A 427 18.42 0.28 -16.85
C TRP A 427 18.55 0.24 -18.39
N LEU A 428 19.52 -0.50 -18.95
CA LEU A 428 19.80 -0.52 -20.39
C LEU A 428 18.69 -1.21 -21.21
N ASN A 429 18.07 -2.26 -20.67
CA ASN A 429 17.04 -3.04 -21.35
C ASN A 429 15.86 -2.18 -21.88
N PRO A 430 15.16 -1.36 -21.08
CA PRO A 430 14.13 -0.48 -21.59
C PRO A 430 14.67 0.58 -22.56
N LYS A 431 15.87 1.13 -22.33
CA LYS A 431 16.51 2.10 -23.24
C LYS A 431 16.71 1.55 -24.65
N ARG A 432 17.00 0.24 -24.80
CA ARG A 432 17.06 -0.42 -26.11
C ARG A 432 15.72 -0.40 -26.85
N ILE A 433 14.61 -0.64 -26.13
CA ILE A 433 13.26 -0.63 -26.71
C ILE A 433 12.86 0.80 -27.09
N GLU A 434 13.18 1.78 -26.25
CA GLU A 434 12.97 3.21 -26.50
C GLU A 434 13.73 3.67 -27.75
N TRP A 435 15.04 3.38 -27.80
CA TRP A 435 15.90 3.74 -28.94
C TRP A 435 15.42 3.13 -30.25
N ASN A 436 15.10 1.83 -30.26
CA ASN A 436 14.58 1.17 -31.46
C ASN A 436 13.29 1.83 -31.95
N GLY A 437 12.39 2.22 -31.05
CA GLY A 437 11.18 2.95 -31.42
C GLY A 437 11.50 4.33 -32.02
N MET A 438 12.29 5.13 -31.30
CA MET A 438 12.58 6.52 -31.68
C MET A 438 13.39 6.58 -32.98
N SER A 439 14.39 5.72 -33.15
CA SER A 439 15.20 5.62 -34.37
C SER A 439 14.37 5.17 -35.59
N ASN A 440 13.49 4.18 -35.42
CA ASN A 440 12.57 3.77 -36.47
C ASN A 440 11.60 4.89 -36.86
N TYR A 441 11.08 5.65 -35.88
CA TYR A 441 10.23 6.79 -36.18
C TYR A 441 11.01 7.86 -36.95
N TYR A 442 12.23 8.21 -36.53
CA TYR A 442 13.11 9.14 -37.27
C TYR A 442 13.30 8.72 -38.73
N ASN A 443 13.65 7.46 -38.99
CA ASN A 443 13.83 6.94 -40.35
C ASN A 443 12.54 7.04 -41.17
N LYS A 444 11.38 6.90 -40.53
CA LYS A 444 10.08 7.03 -41.16
C LYS A 444 9.74 8.48 -41.53
N ILE A 445 10.19 9.47 -40.78
CA ILE A 445 9.87 10.90 -41.00
C ILE A 445 10.97 11.68 -41.72
N TYR A 446 12.15 11.10 -41.89
CA TYR A 446 13.30 11.74 -42.52
C TYR A 446 12.95 12.32 -43.91
N ARG A 447 13.32 13.60 -44.13
CA ARG A 447 13.03 14.41 -45.32
C ARG A 447 11.56 14.53 -45.74
N LYS A 448 10.62 14.12 -44.90
CA LYS A 448 9.20 14.24 -45.20
C LYS A 448 8.70 15.66 -44.97
N SER A 449 7.92 16.16 -45.93
CA SER A 449 7.16 17.39 -45.76
C SER A 449 6.03 17.20 -44.75
N ASN A 450 5.42 18.31 -44.32
CA ASN A 450 4.23 18.29 -43.46
C ASN A 450 3.01 17.54 -44.06
N LYS A 451 2.99 17.26 -45.36
CA LYS A 451 1.94 16.47 -46.02
C LYS A 451 2.21 14.97 -45.97
N GLU A 452 3.46 14.57 -45.80
CA GLU A 452 3.93 13.18 -45.87
C GLU A 452 4.21 12.58 -44.50
N SER A 453 4.53 13.43 -43.51
CA SER A 453 4.74 13.02 -42.13
C SER A 453 3.42 12.67 -41.45
N GLU A 454 3.45 11.63 -40.62
CA GLU A 454 2.24 11.14 -39.96
C GLU A 454 1.74 12.08 -38.85
N ASP A 455 2.64 12.83 -38.21
CA ASP A 455 2.29 13.87 -37.23
C ASP A 455 1.97 15.23 -37.87
N GLY A 456 2.06 15.35 -39.20
CA GLY A 456 1.81 16.59 -39.94
C GLY A 456 2.86 17.67 -39.73
N LYS A 457 4.06 17.34 -39.21
CA LYS A 457 5.18 18.28 -39.05
C LYS A 457 6.17 18.23 -40.21
N ASP A 458 6.80 19.35 -40.50
CA ASP A 458 7.78 19.44 -41.58
C ASP A 458 9.17 19.02 -41.10
N TYR A 459 9.70 17.97 -41.72
CA TYR A 459 11.03 17.42 -41.49
C TYR A 459 11.93 17.54 -42.72
N SER A 460 11.48 18.24 -43.78
CA SER A 460 12.25 18.43 -45.02
C SER A 460 13.61 19.10 -44.79
N MET A 461 13.75 19.93 -43.75
CA MET A 461 15.00 20.62 -43.40
C MET A 461 16.02 19.74 -42.67
N ILE A 462 15.68 18.49 -42.34
CA ILE A 462 16.61 17.53 -41.75
C ILE A 462 17.35 16.82 -42.87
N MET A 463 18.66 17.07 -42.97
CA MET A 463 19.49 16.66 -44.10
C MET A 463 20.26 15.37 -43.84
N GLU A 464 20.37 14.97 -42.58
CA GLU A 464 21.17 13.86 -42.09
C GLU A 464 20.44 12.50 -42.23
N PRO A 465 20.96 11.57 -43.05
CA PRO A 465 20.24 10.36 -43.46
C PRO A 465 20.01 9.36 -42.35
N THR A 466 20.90 9.32 -41.35
CA THR A 466 20.73 8.45 -40.18
C THR A 466 20.48 9.27 -38.92
N VAL A 467 19.77 8.66 -37.97
CA VAL A 467 19.54 9.26 -36.64
C VAL A 467 20.86 9.54 -35.91
N ILE A 468 21.87 8.70 -36.13
CA ILE A 468 23.21 8.85 -35.54
C ILE A 468 23.92 10.06 -36.13
N ASP A 469 23.90 10.24 -37.45
CA ASP A 469 24.49 11.42 -38.10
C ASP A 469 23.86 12.72 -37.58
N TYR A 470 22.52 12.72 -37.47
CA TYR A 470 21.77 13.84 -36.90
C TYR A 470 22.24 14.13 -35.48
N LEU A 471 22.20 13.13 -34.60
CA LEU A 471 22.54 13.33 -33.20
C LEU A 471 24.02 13.64 -32.98
N ASN A 472 24.94 13.07 -33.77
CA ASN A 472 26.36 13.44 -33.72
C ASN A 472 26.53 14.93 -34.02
N LYS A 473 25.83 15.48 -35.02
CA LYS A 473 25.90 16.91 -35.30
C LYS A 473 25.30 17.78 -34.19
N ARG A 474 24.26 17.31 -33.50
CA ARG A 474 23.51 18.10 -32.50
C ARG A 474 24.03 17.96 -31.06
N CYS A 475 24.56 16.78 -30.71
CA CYS A 475 25.01 16.40 -29.39
C CYS A 475 26.54 16.45 -29.24
N HIS A 476 27.26 16.88 -30.29
CA HIS A 476 28.70 17.10 -30.24
C HIS A 476 29.04 18.41 -29.54
N GLY A 477 29.76 18.32 -28.42
CA GLY A 477 30.20 19.47 -27.62
C GLY A 477 29.48 19.58 -26.28
N GLU A 478 29.70 20.68 -25.57
CA GLU A 478 29.10 20.91 -24.25
C GLU A 478 27.75 21.62 -24.34
N ILE A 479 26.87 21.32 -23.39
CA ILE A 479 25.57 21.98 -23.25
C ILE A 479 25.81 23.49 -23.02
N ASN A 480 25.02 24.34 -23.68
CA ASN A 480 25.06 25.79 -23.47
C ASN A 480 23.80 26.35 -22.80
N GLY A 481 22.77 25.52 -22.59
CA GLY A 481 21.54 25.93 -21.91
C GLY A 481 20.57 26.74 -22.77
N ASN A 482 20.89 26.99 -24.05
CA ASN A 482 20.04 27.77 -24.95
C ASN A 482 19.50 26.91 -26.11
N TYR A 483 20.29 26.70 -27.16
CA TYR A 483 19.92 25.89 -28.33
C TYR A 483 20.64 24.54 -28.39
N ILE A 484 21.68 24.35 -27.57
CA ILE A 484 22.44 23.10 -27.48
C ILE A 484 22.16 22.51 -26.11
N CYS A 485 21.22 21.57 -26.10
CA CYS A 485 20.69 20.89 -24.93
C CYS A 485 20.98 19.39 -24.91
N CYS A 486 21.85 18.94 -25.81
CA CYS A 486 22.31 17.57 -25.88
C CYS A 486 23.84 17.54 -25.86
N SER A 487 24.42 16.66 -25.07
CA SER A 487 25.86 16.41 -25.03
C SER A 487 26.14 14.93 -24.80
N CYS A 488 26.95 14.35 -25.67
CA CYS A 488 27.41 12.97 -25.55
C CYS A 488 28.92 12.91 -25.74
N LYS A 489 29.64 12.40 -24.73
CA LYS A 489 31.10 12.25 -24.76
C LYS A 489 31.46 10.76 -24.82
N ASN A 490 32.26 10.37 -25.82
CA ASN A 490 32.93 9.08 -25.95
C ASN A 490 32.06 7.85 -25.58
N ILE A 491 30.93 7.62 -26.26
CA ILE A 491 30.12 6.40 -26.03
C ILE A 491 30.86 5.17 -26.54
N GLY A 492 30.84 4.06 -25.80
CA GLY A 492 31.43 2.77 -26.20
C GLY A 492 32.96 2.71 -26.43
N ALA A 493 33.64 3.84 -26.67
CA ALA A 493 35.05 3.91 -27.04
C ALA A 493 35.97 4.18 -25.85
N TYR A 494 37.12 3.49 -25.77
CA TYR A 494 38.16 3.75 -24.78
C TYR A 494 38.92 5.04 -25.12
N ASN A 495 39.29 5.86 -24.12
CA ASN A 495 40.09 7.06 -24.37
C ASN A 495 41.47 6.67 -24.92
N THR A 496 41.71 6.84 -26.23
CA THR A 496 43.07 6.93 -26.77
C THR A 496 43.60 8.32 -26.41
N THR A 497 44.29 8.45 -25.29
CA THR A 497 45.05 9.66 -24.96
C THR A 497 46.09 9.93 -26.04
N SER A 498 46.03 11.14 -26.58
CA SER A 498 46.97 11.85 -27.46
C SER A 498 48.43 11.36 -27.44
N GLY A 499 49.02 11.13 -28.61
CA GLY A 499 50.48 11.04 -28.77
C GLY A 499 50.97 10.19 -29.95
N THR A 500 51.56 10.85 -30.94
CA THR A 500 52.43 10.33 -32.01
C THR A 500 51.83 9.44 -33.11
N VAL A 501 51.78 10.02 -34.31
CA VAL A 501 52.03 9.35 -35.58
C VAL A 501 53.19 8.36 -35.42
N ASN A 502 52.92 7.05 -35.53
CA ASN A 502 53.83 6.16 -36.26
C ASN A 502 53.19 4.83 -36.67
N LYS A 503 53.31 4.58 -37.97
CA LYS A 503 52.96 3.37 -38.73
C LYS A 503 53.42 2.09 -38.03
N LYS A 504 52.53 1.10 -37.95
CA LYS A 504 52.64 -0.20 -38.65
C LYS A 504 51.58 -1.18 -38.14
N LEU A 505 50.50 -1.34 -38.90
CA LEU A 505 49.99 -2.67 -39.23
C LEU A 505 49.26 -2.58 -40.58
N GLN A 506 49.39 -3.64 -41.38
CA GLN A 506 49.29 -3.62 -42.84
C GLN A 506 47.86 -3.53 -43.40
N LYS A 507 47.77 -2.84 -44.55
CA LYS A 507 46.63 -2.62 -45.45
C LYS A 507 45.88 -3.87 -45.91
N LYS A 508 44.55 -3.77 -45.96
CA LYS A 508 43.69 -3.98 -47.16
C LYS A 508 42.30 -3.37 -46.88
N GLU A 509 42.13 -2.09 -47.23
CA GLU A 509 41.31 -1.59 -48.35
C GLU A 509 39.78 -1.62 -48.08
N THR A 510 39.26 -0.51 -47.55
CA THR A 510 38.36 0.40 -48.29
C THR A 510 38.27 1.73 -47.55
N GLU A 511 38.16 2.80 -48.33
CA GLU A 511 38.26 4.21 -47.95
C GLU A 511 37.11 4.68 -47.03
N CYS A 512 37.37 5.78 -46.30
CA CYS A 512 36.53 6.51 -45.33
C CYS A 512 36.54 5.99 -43.87
N GLU A 513 37.68 6.07 -43.19
CA GLU A 513 37.64 6.32 -41.74
C GLU A 513 37.43 7.82 -41.51
N ASP A 514 36.21 8.27 -41.82
CA ASP A 514 35.70 9.54 -41.31
C ASP A 514 35.67 9.45 -39.78
N ASN A 515 36.08 10.53 -39.10
CA ASN A 515 36.13 10.62 -37.65
C ASN A 515 34.82 10.12 -37.03
N LYS A 516 34.84 8.92 -36.43
CA LYS A 516 33.67 8.36 -35.79
C LYS A 516 33.16 9.32 -34.71
N GLY A 517 31.89 9.69 -34.80
CA GLY A 517 31.23 10.56 -33.84
C GLY A 517 30.99 9.85 -32.50
N PRO A 518 30.76 10.62 -31.41
CA PRO A 518 30.56 10.05 -30.09
C PRO A 518 29.40 9.06 -29.97
N LEU A 519 28.44 9.06 -30.91
CA LEU A 519 27.25 8.21 -30.88
C LEU A 519 27.31 7.01 -31.82
N ASP A 520 28.41 6.82 -32.57
CA ASP A 520 28.49 5.75 -33.57
C ASP A 520 28.39 4.35 -32.97
N LEU A 521 28.85 4.20 -31.72
CA LEU A 521 28.78 2.94 -30.97
C LEU A 521 27.46 2.77 -30.20
N MET A 522 26.45 3.64 -30.37
CA MET A 522 25.17 3.58 -29.64
C MET A 522 24.51 2.21 -29.77
N ASN A 523 24.41 1.68 -30.99
CA ASN A 523 23.80 0.37 -31.23
C ASN A 523 24.63 -0.76 -30.60
N GLU A 524 25.97 -0.64 -30.58
CA GLU A 524 26.84 -1.63 -29.95
C GLU A 524 26.68 -1.60 -28.43
N VAL A 525 26.64 -0.41 -27.83
CA VAL A 525 26.39 -0.19 -26.39
C VAL A 525 25.04 -0.78 -25.97
N LEU A 526 23.97 -0.46 -26.69
CA LEU A 526 22.63 -0.98 -26.40
C LEU A 526 22.53 -2.52 -26.51
N ASN A 527 23.38 -3.12 -27.36
CA ASN A 527 23.49 -4.56 -27.51
C ASN A 527 24.59 -5.18 -26.62
N LYS A 528 25.28 -4.39 -25.79
CA LYS A 528 26.40 -4.81 -24.94
C LYS A 528 27.55 -5.49 -25.71
N MET A 529 27.82 -4.96 -26.90
CA MET A 529 28.86 -5.45 -27.81
C MET A 529 30.03 -4.47 -27.94
N ASP A 530 29.95 -3.31 -27.30
CA ASP A 530 30.99 -2.28 -27.36
C ASP A 530 32.29 -2.70 -26.66
N GLU A 531 33.40 -2.11 -27.11
CA GLU A 531 34.74 -2.39 -26.57
C GLU A 531 34.84 -2.09 -25.07
N LYS A 532 34.20 -1.01 -24.61
CA LYS A 532 34.14 -0.62 -23.19
C LYS A 532 33.53 -1.71 -22.30
N TYR A 533 32.42 -2.33 -22.71
CA TYR A 533 31.77 -3.42 -21.95
C TYR A 533 32.47 -4.78 -22.10
N SER A 534 33.25 -4.99 -23.16
CA SER A 534 33.87 -6.29 -23.49
C SER A 534 34.71 -6.90 -22.35
N ALA A 535 35.43 -6.07 -21.59
CA ALA A 535 36.26 -6.49 -20.45
C ALA A 535 35.44 -7.03 -19.26
N HIS A 536 34.18 -6.61 -19.12
CA HIS A 536 33.29 -6.99 -18.02
C HIS A 536 32.23 -8.01 -18.45
N LYS A 537 32.14 -8.29 -19.76
CA LYS A 537 31.09 -9.09 -20.39
C LYS A 537 30.89 -10.46 -19.76
N MET A 538 31.95 -11.24 -19.54
CA MET A 538 31.81 -12.59 -18.96
C MET A 538 31.26 -12.52 -17.52
N LYS A 539 31.87 -11.70 -16.66
CA LYS A 539 31.47 -11.56 -15.25
C LYS A 539 30.05 -10.98 -15.10
N CYS A 540 29.73 -9.89 -15.78
CA CYS A 540 28.42 -9.25 -15.66
C CYS A 540 27.29 -10.08 -16.29
N THR A 541 27.56 -10.91 -17.30
CA THR A 541 26.54 -11.79 -17.89
C THR A 541 26.18 -12.93 -16.94
N GLU A 542 27.18 -13.57 -16.32
CA GLU A 542 26.99 -14.62 -15.32
C GLU A 542 26.20 -14.10 -14.10
N PHE A 543 26.64 -12.99 -13.51
CA PHE A 543 25.97 -12.38 -12.36
C PHE A 543 24.55 -11.88 -12.64
N TYR A 544 24.28 -11.41 -13.86
CA TYR A 544 22.93 -11.01 -14.25
C TYR A 544 21.99 -12.22 -14.36
N LEU A 545 22.47 -13.34 -14.93
CA LEU A 545 21.67 -14.57 -15.00
C LEU A 545 21.36 -15.10 -13.60
N GLU A 546 22.32 -15.11 -12.69
CA GLU A 546 22.07 -15.46 -11.29
C GLU A 546 21.05 -14.54 -10.62
N HIS A 547 21.14 -13.22 -10.85
CA HIS A 547 20.18 -12.26 -10.31
C HIS A 547 18.77 -12.48 -10.86
N VAL A 548 18.65 -12.78 -12.16
CA VAL A 548 17.37 -13.12 -12.78
C VAL A 548 16.81 -14.42 -12.19
N GLU A 549 17.63 -15.44 -11.95
CA GLU A 549 17.19 -16.67 -11.29
C GLU A 549 16.71 -16.44 -9.85
N GLU A 550 17.40 -15.57 -9.09
CA GLU A 550 16.97 -15.13 -7.76
C GLU A 550 15.64 -14.40 -7.82
N GLN A 551 15.49 -13.43 -8.73
CA GLN A 551 14.22 -12.71 -8.94
C GLN A 551 13.10 -13.64 -9.38
N LEU A 552 13.37 -14.60 -10.26
CA LEU A 552 12.40 -15.61 -10.68
C LEU A 552 11.99 -16.51 -9.52
N LYS A 553 12.92 -16.90 -8.64
CA LYS A 553 12.60 -17.64 -7.40
C LYS A 553 11.78 -16.79 -6.43
N GLU A 554 12.10 -15.51 -6.27
CA GLU A 554 11.33 -14.57 -5.46
C GLU A 554 9.92 -14.36 -6.03
N ILE A 555 9.79 -14.19 -7.35
CA ILE A 555 8.53 -14.08 -8.06
C ILE A 555 7.74 -15.38 -7.95
N ASP A 556 8.36 -16.55 -8.11
CA ASP A 556 7.70 -17.84 -7.92
C ASP A 556 7.21 -18.02 -6.49
N ASN A 557 8.00 -17.61 -5.50
CA ASN A 557 7.59 -17.58 -4.10
C ASN A 557 6.47 -16.55 -3.87
N ALA A 558 6.54 -15.37 -4.51
CA ALA A 558 5.53 -14.34 -4.45
C ALA A 558 4.23 -14.75 -5.15
N ILE A 559 4.29 -15.52 -6.24
CA ILE A 559 3.15 -16.08 -6.98
C ILE A 559 2.54 -17.23 -6.18
N LYS A 560 3.36 -18.10 -5.57
CA LYS A 560 2.89 -19.10 -4.60
C LYS A 560 2.19 -18.40 -3.41
N ASP A 561 2.75 -17.28 -2.94
CA ASP A 561 2.17 -16.41 -1.90
C ASP A 561 0.93 -15.62 -2.37
N TYR A 562 0.81 -15.31 -3.66
CA TYR A 562 -0.32 -14.59 -4.25
C TYR A 562 -1.49 -15.52 -4.56
N LYS A 563 -1.21 -16.80 -4.84
CA LYS A 563 -2.21 -17.88 -4.93
C LYS A 563 -2.75 -18.30 -3.55
N LEU A 564 -2.08 -17.90 -2.47
CA LEU A 564 -2.54 -18.12 -1.10
C LEU A 564 -3.58 -17.06 -0.70
N TYR A 565 -4.54 -17.47 0.13
CA TYR A 565 -5.61 -16.61 0.60
C TYR A 565 -4.99 -15.44 1.38
N PRO A 566 -5.49 -14.19 1.30
CA PRO A 566 -4.85 -13.01 1.89
C PRO A 566 -4.46 -13.13 3.38
N LEU A 567 -5.15 -14.01 4.12
CA LEU A 567 -4.93 -14.33 5.54
C LEU A 567 -3.88 -15.42 5.82
N ASP A 568 -3.14 -15.93 4.84
CA ASP A 568 -2.09 -16.93 5.06
C ASP A 568 -0.73 -16.33 5.45
N ARG A 569 -0.62 -14.99 5.51
CA ARG A 569 0.57 -14.27 5.97
C ARG A 569 0.36 -13.76 7.39
N CYS A 570 1.33 -13.99 8.28
CA CYS A 570 1.28 -13.35 9.59
C CYS A 570 1.66 -11.86 9.47
N PHE A 571 1.03 -11.02 10.29
CA PHE A 571 1.15 -9.56 10.21
C PHE A 571 2.12 -9.07 11.30
N ASP A 572 3.31 -8.61 10.92
CA ASP A 572 4.39 -8.25 11.85
C ASP A 572 4.62 -6.74 12.06
N ASP A 573 4.30 -5.85 11.13
CA ASP A 573 4.19 -4.40 11.43
C ASP A 573 3.49 -3.62 10.30
N LYS A 574 3.12 -2.36 10.58
CA LYS A 574 2.46 -1.25 9.81
C LYS A 574 2.03 -1.40 8.33
N SER A 575 2.57 -2.32 7.53
CA SER A 575 2.36 -2.46 6.08
C SER A 575 1.15 -3.30 5.64
N LYS A 576 0.35 -3.91 6.53
CA LYS A 576 -0.84 -4.72 6.12
C LYS A 576 -2.07 -4.54 7.00
N MET A 577 -2.52 -3.30 7.19
CA MET A 577 -3.74 -3.00 7.95
C MET A 577 -5.02 -3.48 7.24
N LYS A 578 -5.05 -3.51 5.90
CA LYS A 578 -6.28 -3.77 5.13
C LYS A 578 -6.79 -5.22 5.17
N VAL A 579 -5.97 -6.22 5.52
CA VAL A 579 -6.38 -7.64 5.40
C VAL A 579 -7.33 -8.07 6.52
N CYS A 580 -7.11 -7.63 7.76
CA CYS A 580 -8.03 -7.91 8.87
C CYS A 580 -9.39 -7.20 8.70
N ASP A 581 -9.44 -6.13 7.91
CA ASP A 581 -10.69 -5.39 7.62
C ASP A 581 -11.57 -6.12 6.60
N LEU A 582 -11.03 -7.13 5.89
CA LEU A 582 -11.80 -7.95 4.94
C LEU A 582 -12.72 -8.98 5.62
N ILE A 583 -12.43 -9.37 6.87
CA ILE A 583 -13.28 -10.29 7.64
C ILE A 583 -14.25 -9.49 8.50
N ALA A 584 -15.54 -9.63 8.23
CA ALA A 584 -16.61 -9.11 9.09
C ALA A 584 -16.66 -9.85 10.44
N ASP A 585 -17.19 -9.20 11.48
CA ASP A 585 -17.46 -9.87 12.74
C ASP A 585 -18.60 -10.89 12.58
N ALA A 586 -18.51 -12.01 13.29
CA ALA A 586 -19.54 -13.04 13.34
C ALA A 586 -20.82 -12.53 13.99
N ILE A 587 -21.95 -12.73 13.30
CA ILE A 587 -23.28 -12.40 13.82
C ILE A 587 -23.68 -13.41 14.91
N GLY A 588 -24.09 -12.89 16.08
CA GLY A 588 -24.64 -13.66 17.18
C GLY A 588 -23.62 -14.15 18.21
N CYS A 589 -22.35 -13.83 18.07
CA CYS A 589 -21.38 -14.03 19.16
C CYS A 589 -21.57 -12.97 20.25
N LYS A 590 -21.49 -13.40 21.51
CA LYS A 590 -21.66 -12.56 22.70
C LYS A 590 -20.31 -12.34 23.39
N ASP A 591 -20.22 -11.28 24.18
CA ASP A 591 -19.07 -11.06 25.07
C ASP A 591 -18.86 -12.24 26.01
N LYS A 592 -17.59 -12.54 26.28
CA LYS A 592 -17.24 -13.64 27.18
C LYS A 592 -17.47 -13.21 28.61
N THR A 593 -17.98 -14.13 29.43
CA THR A 593 -18.14 -13.90 30.86
C THR A 593 -17.64 -15.11 31.61
N LYS A 594 -17.08 -14.88 32.82
CA LYS A 594 -16.75 -15.96 33.77
C LYS A 594 -15.82 -17.07 33.24
N LEU A 595 -14.92 -16.76 32.31
CA LEU A 595 -14.02 -17.79 31.73
C LEU A 595 -13.06 -18.39 32.77
N ASP A 596 -12.69 -17.62 33.78
CA ASP A 596 -11.77 -18.03 34.84
C ASP A 596 -12.51 -18.57 36.08
N GLU A 597 -13.85 -18.61 36.07
CA GLU A 597 -14.65 -19.16 37.18
C GLU A 597 -14.68 -20.69 37.10
N LEU A 598 -14.01 -21.36 38.05
CA LEU A 598 -13.97 -22.82 38.10
C LEU A 598 -15.34 -23.47 38.37
N ASP A 599 -16.30 -22.72 38.94
CA ASP A 599 -17.69 -23.19 39.13
C ASP A 599 -18.46 -23.33 37.80
N GLU A 600 -18.01 -22.68 36.73
CA GLU A 600 -18.61 -22.79 35.40
C GLU A 600 -18.14 -24.04 34.62
N TRP A 601 -17.15 -24.78 35.16
CA TRP A 601 -16.69 -26.05 34.62
C TRP A 601 -17.62 -27.19 35.04
N ASN A 602 -18.39 -27.70 34.09
CA ASN A 602 -19.39 -28.73 34.33
C ASN A 602 -19.64 -29.58 33.08
N ASP A 603 -20.51 -30.58 33.22
CA ASP A 603 -20.89 -31.53 32.17
C ASP A 603 -22.33 -31.30 31.65
N VAL A 604 -22.98 -30.19 32.06
CA VAL A 604 -24.41 -29.91 31.83
C VAL A 604 -24.82 -29.95 30.36
N ASP A 605 -23.94 -29.51 29.45
CA ASP A 605 -24.24 -29.41 28.02
C ASP A 605 -24.05 -30.73 27.24
N MET A 606 -23.62 -31.82 27.89
CA MET A 606 -23.51 -33.14 27.26
C MET A 606 -24.85 -33.90 27.29
N ARG A 607 -25.60 -33.85 26.16
CA ARG A 607 -26.89 -34.56 26.03
C ARG A 607 -26.71 -36.08 26.01
N GLY A 608 -27.23 -36.77 27.03
CA GLY A 608 -27.38 -38.23 27.06
C GLY A 608 -28.08 -38.74 28.32
N THR A 609 -28.79 -39.87 28.21
CA THR A 609 -29.36 -40.60 29.35
C THR A 609 -28.25 -41.33 30.12
N TYR A 610 -28.19 -41.15 31.44
CA TYR A 610 -27.33 -41.84 32.41
C TYR A 610 -25.81 -41.77 32.18
N ASN A 611 -25.10 -40.92 32.94
CA ASN A 611 -23.69 -41.06 33.36
C ASN A 611 -22.58 -41.29 32.29
N LYS A 612 -22.89 -41.31 30.98
CA LYS A 612 -21.95 -41.71 29.92
C LYS A 612 -20.71 -40.80 29.82
N HIS A 613 -20.84 -39.54 30.22
CA HIS A 613 -19.77 -38.54 30.15
C HIS A 613 -19.35 -37.98 31.50
N LYS A 614 -19.78 -38.61 32.61
CA LYS A 614 -19.38 -38.22 33.97
C LYS A 614 -17.85 -38.17 34.06
N GLY A 615 -17.33 -37.04 34.54
CA GLY A 615 -15.90 -36.77 34.67
C GLY A 615 -15.23 -36.10 33.46
N VAL A 616 -15.98 -35.74 32.41
CA VAL A 616 -15.53 -34.80 31.39
C VAL A 616 -16.08 -33.42 31.74
N LEU A 617 -15.22 -32.50 32.19
CA LEU A 617 -15.63 -31.12 32.48
C LEU A 617 -15.40 -30.24 31.25
N ILE A 618 -16.44 -29.56 30.79
CA ILE A 618 -16.37 -28.69 29.62
C ILE A 618 -15.82 -27.33 30.05
N PRO A 619 -14.75 -26.82 29.43
CA PRO A 619 -14.26 -25.47 29.72
C PRO A 619 -15.35 -24.41 29.44
N PRO A 620 -15.53 -23.41 30.32
CA PRO A 620 -16.44 -22.29 30.08
C PRO A 620 -16.17 -21.59 28.74
N ARG A 621 -14.89 -21.48 28.38
CA ARG A 621 -14.42 -20.99 27.07
C ARG A 621 -15.00 -21.79 25.90
N ARG A 622 -14.94 -23.14 25.96
CA ARG A 622 -15.49 -24.03 24.92
C ARG A 622 -17.01 -23.91 24.83
N ARG A 623 -17.71 -23.78 25.96
CA ARG A 623 -19.17 -23.58 26.01
C ARG A 623 -19.59 -22.28 25.33
N GLN A 624 -18.77 -21.24 25.47
CA GLN A 624 -18.99 -19.92 24.89
C GLN A 624 -18.31 -19.72 23.52
N LEU A 625 -17.73 -20.76 22.93
CA LEU A 625 -16.95 -20.68 21.67
C LEU A 625 -17.77 -20.02 20.56
N CYS A 626 -17.25 -18.96 19.98
CA CYS A 626 -17.94 -18.17 18.97
C CYS A 626 -17.94 -18.89 17.63
N PHE A 627 -19.11 -19.05 16.99
CA PHE A 627 -19.27 -19.38 15.58
C PHE A 627 -20.25 -18.39 14.95
N SER A 628 -20.13 -18.20 13.63
CA SER A 628 -21.03 -17.31 12.87
C SER A 628 -22.43 -17.90 12.72
N ARG A 629 -23.21 -17.39 11.76
CA ARG A 629 -24.53 -17.96 11.38
C ARG A 629 -24.48 -19.43 10.97
N ILE A 630 -23.30 -20.02 10.75
CA ILE A 630 -23.16 -21.43 10.38
C ILE A 630 -23.82 -22.40 11.38
N VAL A 631 -23.92 -22.03 12.67
CA VAL A 631 -24.58 -22.83 13.71
C VAL A 631 -26.04 -22.42 13.99
N ARG A 632 -26.54 -21.29 13.45
CA ARG A 632 -27.83 -20.69 13.83
C ARG A 632 -28.89 -20.69 12.72
N GLY A 633 -29.16 -21.85 12.12
CA GLY A 633 -30.25 -22.06 11.16
C GLY A 633 -29.83 -22.77 9.87
N PRO A 634 -30.73 -22.90 8.87
CA PRO A 634 -30.43 -23.48 7.56
C PRO A 634 -29.56 -22.49 6.76
N ALA A 635 -28.31 -22.34 7.15
CA ALA A 635 -27.31 -21.68 6.32
C ALA A 635 -27.14 -22.54 5.06
N ASN A 636 -27.82 -22.16 3.96
CA ASN A 636 -27.63 -22.74 2.65
C ASN A 636 -26.27 -22.29 2.10
N LEU A 637 -25.19 -22.87 2.64
CA LEU A 637 -23.85 -22.67 2.12
C LEU A 637 -23.78 -23.28 0.72
N ARG A 638 -23.45 -22.47 -0.28
CA ARG A 638 -23.42 -22.89 -1.67
C ARG A 638 -22.05 -23.40 -2.10
N SER A 639 -21.00 -23.03 -1.36
CA SER A 639 -19.62 -23.41 -1.69
C SER A 639 -18.68 -23.62 -0.50
N LEU A 640 -17.53 -24.29 -0.74
CA LEU A 640 -16.43 -24.41 0.23
C LEU A 640 -15.83 -23.05 0.60
N ASN A 641 -15.86 -22.07 -0.30
CA ASN A 641 -15.40 -20.70 -0.03
C ASN A 641 -16.33 -20.00 0.98
N GLU A 642 -17.65 -20.11 0.81
CA GLU A 642 -18.60 -19.57 1.78
C GLU A 642 -18.44 -20.24 3.16
N PHE A 643 -18.22 -21.56 3.20
CA PHE A 643 -17.92 -22.27 4.45
C PHE A 643 -16.65 -21.71 5.10
N LYS A 644 -15.56 -21.52 4.34
CA LYS A 644 -14.31 -20.94 4.83
C LYS A 644 -14.54 -19.55 5.43
N GLU A 645 -15.25 -18.68 4.74
CA GLU A 645 -15.55 -17.33 5.23
C GLU A 645 -16.29 -17.34 6.57
N GLU A 646 -17.29 -18.20 6.73
CA GLU A 646 -18.06 -18.29 7.96
C GLU A 646 -17.21 -18.78 9.14
N ILE A 647 -16.30 -19.74 8.92
CA ILE A 647 -15.33 -20.18 9.93
C ILE A 647 -14.37 -19.03 10.31
N LEU A 648 -13.89 -18.27 9.33
CA LEU A 648 -12.97 -17.14 9.58
C LEU A 648 -13.64 -16.02 10.37
N LYS A 649 -14.91 -15.69 10.09
CA LYS A 649 -15.69 -14.72 10.88
C LYS A 649 -15.81 -15.17 12.34
N GLY A 650 -16.14 -16.44 12.56
CA GLY A 650 -16.21 -17.03 13.90
C GLY A 650 -14.88 -16.91 14.63
N ALA A 651 -13.78 -17.34 13.99
CA ALA A 651 -12.45 -17.34 14.57
C ALA A 651 -11.96 -15.92 14.91
N GLN A 652 -12.21 -14.94 14.03
CA GLN A 652 -11.91 -13.54 14.32
C GLN A 652 -12.69 -13.03 15.53
N SER A 653 -14.00 -13.25 15.57
CA SER A 653 -14.80 -12.79 16.70
C SER A 653 -14.42 -13.50 18.00
N GLU A 654 -14.07 -14.78 17.96
CA GLU A 654 -13.50 -15.50 19.10
C GLU A 654 -12.25 -14.80 19.65
N GLY A 655 -11.28 -14.49 18.78
CA GLY A 655 -10.07 -13.76 19.17
C GLY A 655 -10.37 -12.37 19.74
N LYS A 656 -11.35 -11.66 19.17
CA LYS A 656 -11.79 -10.33 19.64
C LYS A 656 -12.38 -10.40 21.05
N PHE A 657 -13.32 -11.30 21.29
CA PHE A 657 -14.00 -11.40 22.58
C PHE A 657 -13.10 -11.99 23.68
N LEU A 658 -12.20 -12.91 23.34
CA LEU A 658 -11.16 -13.35 24.28
C LEU A 658 -10.19 -12.21 24.62
N GLY A 659 -9.79 -11.43 23.62
CA GLY A 659 -8.97 -10.22 23.82
C GLY A 659 -9.66 -9.21 24.74
N ASN A 660 -10.94 -8.91 24.51
CA ASN A 660 -11.72 -8.01 25.37
C ASN A 660 -11.74 -8.51 26.82
N TYR A 661 -12.11 -9.77 27.03
CA TYR A 661 -12.28 -10.34 28.38
C TYR A 661 -11.00 -10.34 29.23
N TYR A 662 -9.84 -10.57 28.61
CA TYR A 662 -8.55 -10.53 29.30
C TYR A 662 -7.90 -9.14 29.33
N ASN A 663 -8.39 -8.19 28.52
CA ASN A 663 -7.98 -6.78 28.60
C ASN A 663 -8.67 -6.01 29.73
N GLU A 664 -9.90 -6.38 30.08
CA GLU A 664 -10.66 -5.77 31.17
C GLU A 664 -9.86 -5.81 32.49
N ASP A 665 -9.82 -4.68 33.19
CA ASP A 665 -8.98 -4.52 34.38
C ASP A 665 -9.61 -5.21 35.59
N LYS A 666 -9.27 -6.48 35.80
CA LYS A 666 -9.78 -7.32 36.90
C LYS A 666 -8.93 -7.23 38.19
N GLY A 667 -8.18 -6.15 38.39
CA GLY A 667 -7.35 -5.89 39.57
C GLY A 667 -5.84 -5.79 39.29
N LYS A 668 -5.00 -5.84 40.34
CA LYS A 668 -3.52 -5.65 40.35
C LYS A 668 -2.69 -6.62 39.47
N GLU A 669 -3.28 -7.34 38.50
CA GLU A 669 -2.55 -8.26 37.61
C GLU A 669 -1.69 -7.49 36.59
N LYS A 670 -0.45 -7.94 36.35
CA LYS A 670 0.45 -7.31 35.36
C LYS A 670 -0.07 -7.53 33.94
N LYS A 671 0.20 -6.57 33.05
CA LYS A 671 -0.23 -6.60 31.64
C LYS A 671 0.30 -7.82 30.86
N GLU A 672 1.49 -8.31 31.21
CA GLU A 672 2.13 -9.44 30.53
C GLU A 672 1.41 -10.76 30.81
N ASP A 673 0.97 -10.96 32.07
CA ASP A 673 0.20 -12.13 32.50
C ASP A 673 -1.16 -12.20 31.78
N ARG A 674 -1.79 -11.05 31.51
CA ARG A 674 -3.06 -10.96 30.77
C ARG A 674 -2.92 -11.38 29.32
N LYS A 675 -1.85 -10.94 28.64
CA LYS A 675 -1.56 -11.34 27.25
C LYS A 675 -1.36 -12.85 27.17
N GLU A 676 -0.65 -13.41 28.13
CA GLU A 676 -0.37 -14.84 28.14
C GLU A 676 -1.64 -15.67 28.38
N LYS A 677 -2.52 -15.26 29.30
CA LYS A 677 -3.84 -15.87 29.49
C LYS A 677 -4.68 -15.82 28.21
N ALA A 678 -4.70 -14.67 27.54
CA ALA A 678 -5.42 -14.51 26.28
C ALA A 678 -4.87 -15.41 25.16
N LEU A 679 -3.55 -15.48 25.01
CA LEU A 679 -2.91 -16.36 24.04
C LEU A 679 -3.24 -17.83 24.30
N GLU A 680 -3.16 -18.27 25.55
CA GLU A 680 -3.47 -19.66 25.90
C GLU A 680 -4.94 -19.99 25.62
N ALA A 681 -5.86 -19.10 25.99
CA ALA A 681 -7.28 -19.27 25.67
C ALA A 681 -7.52 -19.33 24.16
N MET A 682 -6.84 -18.49 23.37
CA MET A 682 -6.91 -18.55 21.91
C MET A 682 -6.37 -19.87 21.35
N LYS A 683 -5.25 -20.38 21.88
CA LYS A 683 -4.71 -21.70 21.49
C LYS A 683 -5.71 -22.81 21.77
N ASN A 684 -6.30 -22.82 22.96
CA ASN A 684 -7.30 -23.82 23.35
C ASN A 684 -8.54 -23.75 22.46
N SER A 685 -9.04 -22.53 22.16
CA SER A 685 -10.14 -22.34 21.20
C SER A 685 -9.77 -22.79 19.79
N PHE A 686 -8.55 -22.53 19.32
CA PHE A 686 -8.07 -23.00 18.01
C PHE A 686 -8.08 -24.53 17.89
N TYR A 687 -7.67 -25.24 18.95
CA TYR A 687 -7.75 -26.70 18.99
C TYR A 687 -9.19 -27.22 19.07
N ASP A 688 -10.10 -26.51 19.74
CA ASP A 688 -11.51 -26.89 19.73
C ASP A 688 -12.15 -26.66 18.35
N TYR A 689 -11.75 -25.62 17.63
CA TYR A 689 -12.13 -25.43 16.22
C TYR A 689 -11.68 -26.62 15.35
N GLU A 690 -10.46 -27.10 15.55
CA GLU A 690 -9.94 -28.30 14.86
C GLU A 690 -10.85 -29.51 15.11
N ASP A 691 -11.15 -29.80 16.37
CA ASP A 691 -11.98 -30.94 16.73
C ASP A 691 -13.42 -30.83 16.24
N ILE A 692 -14.01 -29.63 16.23
CA ILE A 692 -15.36 -29.41 15.70
C ILE A 692 -15.39 -29.63 14.19
N ILE A 693 -14.42 -29.08 13.46
CA ILE A 693 -14.34 -29.19 11.99
C ILE A 693 -14.07 -30.64 11.56
N LYS A 694 -13.20 -31.36 12.28
CA LYS A 694 -12.94 -32.79 12.05
C LYS A 694 -14.06 -33.70 12.58
N GLY A 695 -14.94 -33.16 13.43
CA GLY A 695 -16.00 -33.88 14.13
C GLY A 695 -15.50 -34.88 15.16
N THR A 696 -14.35 -34.60 15.77
CA THR A 696 -13.77 -35.33 16.91
C THR A 696 -14.09 -34.64 18.24
N ASP A 697 -14.78 -33.50 18.22
CA ASP A 697 -15.21 -32.77 19.42
C ASP A 697 -16.16 -33.61 20.29
N MET A 698 -15.85 -33.65 21.59
CA MET A 698 -16.60 -34.42 22.58
C MET A 698 -17.95 -33.78 22.92
N LEU A 699 -18.14 -32.48 22.68
CA LEU A 699 -19.41 -31.79 22.91
C LEU A 699 -20.34 -31.96 21.72
N THR A 700 -21.07 -33.06 21.74
CA THR A 700 -21.89 -33.53 20.62
C THR A 700 -23.29 -32.89 20.54
N ASN A 701 -23.40 -31.57 20.74
CA ASN A 701 -24.68 -30.88 20.54
C ASN A 701 -25.09 -30.90 19.04
N ILE A 702 -26.38 -30.72 18.77
CA ILE A 702 -26.93 -30.81 17.40
C ILE A 702 -26.35 -29.70 16.51
N GLU A 703 -26.06 -28.52 17.07
CA GLU A 703 -25.57 -27.35 16.35
C GLU A 703 -24.12 -27.52 15.82
N PHE A 704 -23.21 -28.09 16.61
CA PHE A 704 -21.81 -28.29 16.20
C PHE A 704 -21.61 -29.55 15.36
N LYS A 705 -22.39 -30.62 15.60
CA LYS A 705 -22.41 -31.80 14.72
C LYS A 705 -22.75 -31.45 13.26
N ASP A 706 -23.61 -30.47 13.08
CA ASP A 706 -24.04 -30.00 11.77
C ASP A 706 -22.89 -29.34 10.97
N ILE A 707 -21.84 -28.81 11.62
CA ILE A 707 -20.70 -28.18 10.93
C ILE A 707 -19.94 -29.20 10.07
N LYS A 708 -19.56 -30.34 10.66
CA LYS A 708 -18.88 -31.40 9.89
C LYS A 708 -19.76 -31.92 8.78
N MET A 709 -21.05 -32.17 9.06
CA MET A 709 -21.99 -32.65 8.04
C MET A 709 -22.14 -31.65 6.88
N LYS A 710 -22.17 -30.35 7.16
CA LYS A 710 -22.18 -29.27 6.16
C LYS A 710 -20.91 -29.27 5.33
N LEU A 711 -19.74 -29.40 5.97
CA LEU A 711 -18.45 -29.49 5.28
C LEU A 711 -18.38 -30.73 4.38
N ASP A 712 -18.73 -31.90 4.89
CA ASP A 712 -18.70 -33.17 4.15
C ASP A 712 -19.60 -33.09 2.91
N LYS A 713 -20.83 -32.55 3.04
CA LYS A 713 -21.73 -32.33 1.90
C LYS A 713 -21.13 -31.43 0.83
N LEU A 714 -20.45 -30.35 1.22
CA LEU A 714 -19.79 -29.43 0.29
C LEU A 714 -18.56 -30.07 -0.38
N LEU A 715 -17.76 -30.81 0.39
CA LEU A 715 -16.61 -31.56 -0.13
C LEU A 715 -17.06 -32.62 -1.15
N THR A 716 -18.12 -33.36 -0.87
CA THR A 716 -18.70 -34.32 -1.81
C THR A 716 -19.11 -33.63 -3.11
N LYS A 717 -19.80 -32.48 -3.02
CA LYS A 717 -20.30 -31.74 -4.18
C LYS A 717 -19.19 -31.12 -5.04
N GLU A 718 -18.16 -30.53 -4.44
CA GLU A 718 -17.14 -29.76 -5.17
C GLU A 718 -15.89 -30.56 -5.53
N THR A 719 -15.57 -31.62 -4.80
CA THR A 719 -14.32 -32.37 -4.96
C THR A 719 -14.52 -33.81 -5.42
N ASN A 720 -15.76 -34.23 -5.71
CA ASN A 720 -16.11 -35.61 -6.04
C ASN A 720 -15.56 -36.62 -5.01
N ASN A 721 -15.65 -36.31 -3.71
CA ASN A 721 -15.15 -37.12 -2.59
C ASN A 721 -13.61 -37.35 -2.53
N THR A 722 -12.81 -36.56 -3.23
CA THR A 722 -11.34 -36.71 -3.20
C THR A 722 -10.68 -36.15 -1.95
N LYS A 723 -11.34 -35.24 -1.21
CA LYS A 723 -10.81 -34.59 -0.01
C LYS A 723 -11.70 -34.80 1.20
N LYS A 724 -11.10 -34.98 2.38
CA LYS A 724 -11.81 -35.11 3.67
C LYS A 724 -11.71 -33.82 4.51
N ALA A 725 -12.49 -33.75 5.59
CA ALA A 725 -12.48 -32.62 6.53
C ALA A 725 -11.07 -32.36 7.11
N GLU A 726 -10.26 -33.42 7.31
CA GLU A 726 -8.89 -33.33 7.77
C GLU A 726 -7.98 -32.62 6.75
N ASP A 727 -8.15 -32.90 5.47
CA ASP A 727 -7.41 -32.24 4.38
C ASP A 727 -7.79 -30.76 4.29
N TRP A 728 -9.08 -30.48 4.45
CA TRP A 728 -9.59 -29.11 4.48
C TRP A 728 -9.00 -28.33 5.68
N TRP A 729 -8.97 -28.92 6.87
CA TRP A 729 -8.34 -28.30 8.04
C TRP A 729 -6.83 -28.07 7.80
N LYS A 730 -6.10 -29.08 7.31
CA LYS A 730 -4.66 -28.95 7.01
C LYS A 730 -4.36 -27.80 6.06
N THR A 731 -5.25 -27.57 5.10
CA THR A 731 -5.15 -26.49 4.11
C THR A 731 -5.46 -25.11 4.72
N ASN A 732 -6.39 -25.02 5.67
CA ASN A 732 -6.96 -23.74 6.14
C ASN A 732 -6.57 -23.33 7.57
N LYS A 733 -5.96 -24.21 8.36
CA LYS A 733 -5.62 -23.96 9.78
C LYS A 733 -4.78 -22.71 10.01
N LYS A 734 -3.91 -22.35 9.05
CA LYS A 734 -3.12 -21.12 9.08
C LYS A 734 -3.99 -19.86 8.97
N SER A 735 -4.90 -19.83 7.99
CA SER A 735 -5.84 -18.73 7.82
C SER A 735 -6.71 -18.53 9.06
N ILE A 736 -7.14 -19.63 9.69
CA ILE A 736 -7.98 -19.61 10.89
C ILE A 736 -7.22 -19.01 12.08
N TRP A 737 -5.98 -19.45 12.33
CA TRP A 737 -5.15 -18.87 13.40
C TRP A 737 -4.92 -17.37 13.19
N ASN A 738 -4.57 -16.96 11.97
CA ASN A 738 -4.35 -15.56 11.65
C ASN A 738 -5.63 -14.72 11.78
N ALA A 739 -6.81 -15.28 11.51
CA ALA A 739 -8.08 -14.61 11.78
C ALA A 739 -8.29 -14.38 13.29
N MET A 740 -7.97 -15.36 14.16
CA MET A 740 -8.01 -15.18 15.61
C MET A 740 -7.09 -14.04 16.07
N LEU A 741 -5.87 -13.97 15.51
CA LEU A 741 -4.92 -12.87 15.77
C LEU A 741 -5.48 -11.50 15.33
N CYS A 742 -6.12 -11.42 14.15
CA CYS A 742 -6.82 -10.20 13.71
C CYS A 742 -7.90 -9.77 14.72
N GLY A 743 -8.66 -10.74 15.24
CA GLY A 743 -9.65 -10.53 16.29
C GLY A 743 -9.04 -9.94 17.56
N TYR A 744 -8.00 -10.57 18.07
CA TYR A 744 -7.29 -10.11 19.27
C TYR A 744 -6.79 -8.66 19.10
N LYS A 745 -6.28 -8.28 17.94
CA LYS A 745 -5.90 -6.88 17.66
C LYS A 745 -7.10 -5.93 17.70
N LYS A 746 -8.23 -6.34 17.13
CA LYS A 746 -9.49 -5.55 17.14
C LYS A 746 -10.05 -5.30 18.55
N SER A 747 -9.61 -6.05 19.57
CA SER A 747 -9.96 -5.81 20.98
C SER A 747 -9.27 -4.57 21.61
N GLY A 748 -8.43 -3.85 20.85
CA GLY A 748 -7.66 -2.69 21.35
C GLY A 748 -6.18 -2.99 21.63
N ASN A 749 -5.75 -4.25 21.52
CA ASN A 749 -4.35 -4.66 21.66
C ASN A 749 -3.54 -4.36 20.38
N LYS A 750 -2.80 -3.25 20.38
CA LYS A 750 -2.11 -2.74 19.17
C LYS A 750 -0.88 -3.54 18.73
N ILE A 751 -0.25 -4.32 19.62
CA ILE A 751 1.00 -5.04 19.35
C ILE A 751 0.75 -6.54 19.49
N ILE A 752 0.96 -7.28 18.40
CA ILE A 752 1.06 -8.74 18.40
C ILE A 752 2.55 -9.07 18.31
N ASP A 753 3.06 -9.88 19.22
CA ASP A 753 4.42 -10.38 19.14
C ASP A 753 4.54 -11.34 17.93
N ARG A 754 5.62 -11.21 17.15
CA ARG A 754 5.94 -12.11 16.04
C ARG A 754 5.95 -13.58 16.47
N SER A 755 6.26 -13.88 17.73
CA SER A 755 6.19 -15.23 18.28
C SER A 755 4.79 -15.87 18.20
N TRP A 756 3.71 -15.06 18.13
CA TRP A 756 2.33 -15.55 18.03
C TRP A 756 1.96 -15.97 16.60
N CYS A 757 2.78 -15.62 15.60
CA CYS A 757 2.58 -16.02 14.20
C CYS A 757 2.74 -17.51 13.95
N THR A 758 3.49 -18.19 14.83
CA THR A 758 3.68 -19.63 14.76
C THR A 758 2.36 -20.30 15.09
N ILE A 759 1.83 -21.08 14.14
CA ILE A 759 0.60 -21.85 14.36
C ILE A 759 0.85 -22.78 15.56
N PRO A 760 -0.09 -22.85 16.52
CA PRO A 760 -0.01 -23.81 17.60
C PRO A 760 0.15 -25.23 17.03
N THR A 761 1.07 -26.02 17.58
CA THR A 761 1.42 -27.34 17.03
C THR A 761 0.21 -28.28 17.04
N THR A 762 -0.03 -28.97 15.92
CA THR A 762 -1.18 -29.88 15.73
C THR A 762 -0.88 -31.33 16.11
N GLU A 763 0.25 -31.62 16.76
CA GLU A 763 0.45 -32.88 17.49
C GLU A 763 -0.31 -32.77 18.81
N THR A 764 -1.63 -32.70 18.70
CA THR A 764 -2.51 -32.36 19.81
C THR A 764 -2.80 -33.63 20.61
N PRO A 765 -2.54 -33.63 21.94
CA PRO A 765 -3.10 -34.67 22.78
C PRO A 765 -4.64 -34.66 22.64
N PRO A 766 -5.31 -35.80 22.87
CA PRO A 766 -6.76 -35.92 22.83
C PRO A 766 -7.46 -34.77 23.57
N GLN A 767 -8.60 -34.30 23.05
CA GLN A 767 -9.31 -33.12 23.56
C GLN A 767 -9.54 -33.15 25.09
N PHE A 768 -9.85 -34.34 25.63
CA PHE A 768 -9.99 -34.57 27.07
C PHE A 768 -8.74 -34.16 27.86
N LEU A 769 -7.56 -34.54 27.40
CA LEU A 769 -6.30 -34.20 28.07
C LEU A 769 -6.00 -32.70 27.99
N ARG A 770 -6.38 -32.03 26.90
CA ARG A 770 -6.25 -30.57 26.79
C ARG A 770 -7.16 -29.84 27.77
N TRP A 771 -8.41 -30.30 27.91
CA TRP A 771 -9.33 -29.74 28.90
C TRP A 771 -8.87 -30.01 30.34
N ILE A 772 -8.31 -31.20 30.64
CA ILE A 772 -7.70 -31.47 31.95
C ILE A 772 -6.54 -30.52 32.22
N LYS A 773 -5.65 -30.31 31.25
CA LYS A 773 -4.53 -29.37 31.38
C LYS A 773 -5.00 -27.93 31.60
N GLU A 774 -6.03 -27.50 30.87
CA GLU A 774 -6.67 -26.19 31.05
C GLU A 774 -7.32 -26.05 32.43
N TRP A 775 -8.02 -27.09 32.91
CA TRP A 775 -8.63 -27.12 34.25
C TRP A 775 -7.56 -27.10 35.35
N GLY A 776 -6.55 -27.97 35.27
CA GLY A 776 -5.49 -28.12 36.26
C GLY A 776 -4.73 -26.80 36.46
N LYS A 777 -4.35 -26.15 35.37
CA LYS A 777 -3.69 -24.83 35.41
C LYS A 777 -4.53 -23.79 36.16
N ASN A 778 -5.83 -23.71 35.88
CA ASN A 778 -6.72 -22.75 36.54
C ASN A 778 -6.92 -23.07 38.03
N VAL A 779 -7.08 -24.34 38.38
CA VAL A 779 -7.16 -24.80 39.78
C VAL A 779 -5.89 -24.45 40.52
N CYS A 780 -4.73 -24.69 39.92
CA CYS A 780 -3.44 -24.39 40.54
C CYS A 780 -3.26 -22.91 40.84
N ILE A 781 -3.57 -22.06 39.86
CA ILE A 781 -3.52 -20.59 40.01
C ILE A 781 -4.45 -20.13 41.14
N GLN A 782 -5.68 -20.67 41.22
CA GLN A 782 -6.60 -20.31 42.29
C GLN A 782 -6.15 -20.84 43.64
N LYS A 783 -5.69 -22.10 43.72
CA LYS A 783 -5.17 -22.72 44.94
C LYS A 783 -4.06 -21.87 45.54
N GLU A 784 -3.06 -21.47 44.74
CA GLU A 784 -1.96 -20.61 45.18
C GLU A 784 -2.42 -19.23 45.63
N LYS A 785 -3.38 -18.62 44.93
CA LYS A 785 -3.94 -17.32 45.33
C LYS A 785 -4.59 -17.38 46.71
N TYR A 786 -5.42 -18.41 46.97
CA TYR A 786 -6.07 -18.56 48.27
C TYR A 786 -5.08 -18.95 49.36
N LYS A 787 -4.05 -19.77 49.06
CA LYS A 787 -2.94 -20.03 49.99
C LYS A 787 -2.25 -18.74 50.43
N GLN A 788 -1.97 -17.84 49.49
CA GLN A 788 -1.35 -16.55 49.79
C GLN A 788 -2.25 -15.67 50.67
N ASN A 789 -3.56 -15.62 50.40
CA ASN A 789 -4.52 -14.90 51.24
C ASN A 789 -4.57 -15.46 52.67
N VAL A 790 -4.60 -16.79 52.82
CA VAL A 790 -4.57 -17.43 54.14
C VAL A 790 -3.26 -17.09 54.85
N LYS A 791 -2.11 -17.17 54.16
CA LYS A 791 -0.82 -16.78 54.75
C LYS A 791 -0.81 -15.33 55.22
N SER A 792 -1.29 -14.40 54.40
CA SER A 792 -1.28 -12.97 54.75
C SER A 792 -2.17 -12.67 55.96
N GLU A 793 -3.38 -13.22 56.00
CA GLU A 793 -4.34 -12.93 57.06
C GLU A 793 -4.11 -13.76 58.34
N CYS A 794 -3.43 -14.90 58.26
CA CYS A 794 -3.20 -15.81 59.40
C CYS A 794 -1.76 -15.77 59.97
N SER A 795 -0.87 -14.91 59.45
CA SER A 795 0.55 -14.85 59.86
C SER A 795 0.76 -14.62 61.37
N ASN A 796 -0.11 -13.84 62.02
CA ASN A 796 0.03 -13.46 63.44
C ASN A 796 -0.85 -14.27 64.41
N VAL A 797 -1.63 -15.23 63.92
CA VAL A 797 -2.60 -15.99 64.73
C VAL A 797 -1.99 -17.30 65.17
N SER A 798 -1.51 -17.39 66.42
CA SER A 798 -0.80 -18.56 66.95
C SER A 798 -1.69 -19.69 67.46
N ASN A 799 -2.92 -19.41 67.94
CA ASN A 799 -3.92 -20.41 68.35
C ASN A 799 -5.35 -19.88 68.16
N ILE A 800 -6.23 -20.65 67.53
CA ILE A 800 -7.68 -20.38 67.50
C ILE A 800 -8.31 -21.01 68.75
N ASP A 801 -7.99 -20.45 69.91
CA ASP A 801 -8.89 -20.55 71.05
C ASP A 801 -9.91 -19.42 70.95
N LEU A 802 -11.16 -19.77 71.18
CA LEU A 802 -12.36 -18.95 71.00
C LEU A 802 -12.33 -17.68 71.86
N ASP A 803 -11.54 -16.67 71.50
CA ASP A 803 -11.81 -15.29 71.89
C ASP A 803 -12.47 -14.57 70.70
N PRO A 804 -13.81 -14.38 70.73
CA PRO A 804 -14.56 -13.77 69.62
C PRO A 804 -14.23 -12.29 69.37
N GLN A 805 -13.38 -11.66 70.19
CA GLN A 805 -13.17 -10.20 70.17
C GLN A 805 -11.95 -9.68 69.40
N ALA A 806 -11.07 -10.52 68.83
CA ALA A 806 -9.96 -10.05 68.00
C ALA A 806 -10.34 -10.04 66.50
N SER A 807 -10.41 -8.84 65.87
CA SER A 807 -10.81 -8.71 64.46
C SER A 807 -9.91 -9.51 63.48
N GLU A 808 -8.63 -9.72 63.83
CA GLU A 808 -7.65 -10.47 63.04
C GLU A 808 -7.96 -11.99 63.01
N SER A 809 -8.48 -12.56 64.11
CA SER A 809 -8.88 -13.98 64.19
C SER A 809 -10.10 -14.29 63.30
N ASN A 810 -11.03 -13.34 63.19
CA ASN A 810 -12.21 -13.46 62.34
C ASN A 810 -11.87 -13.41 60.84
N ASN A 811 -10.91 -12.57 60.44
CA ASN A 811 -10.44 -12.49 59.05
C ASN A 811 -9.71 -13.77 58.61
N CYS A 812 -8.77 -14.27 59.44
CA CYS A 812 -8.08 -15.54 59.20
C CYS A 812 -9.07 -16.72 59.08
N THR A 813 -10.02 -16.82 60.01
CA THR A 813 -11.07 -17.86 59.98
C THR A 813 -11.91 -17.78 58.71
N SER A 814 -12.22 -16.57 58.23
CA SER A 814 -12.97 -16.34 57.00
C SER A 814 -12.21 -16.82 55.76
N GLU A 815 -10.93 -16.44 55.60
CA GLU A 815 -10.13 -16.88 54.45
C GLU A 815 -9.88 -18.40 54.44
N ILE A 816 -9.67 -19.02 55.60
CA ILE A 816 -9.54 -20.48 55.72
C ILE A 816 -10.83 -21.18 55.25
N ARG A 817 -12.02 -20.69 55.68
CA ARG A 817 -13.30 -21.26 55.22
C ARG A 817 -13.46 -21.14 53.71
N LYS A 818 -13.12 -19.99 53.13
CA LYS A 818 -13.19 -19.80 51.66
C LYS A 818 -12.23 -20.74 50.91
N TYR A 819 -11.02 -20.94 51.43
CA TYR A 819 -10.07 -21.92 50.87
C TYR A 819 -10.61 -23.35 50.98
N GLN A 820 -11.14 -23.74 52.14
CA GLN A 820 -11.72 -25.07 52.35
C GLN A 820 -12.90 -25.33 51.42
N GLU A 821 -13.82 -24.37 51.26
CA GLU A 821 -14.95 -24.47 50.32
C GLU A 821 -14.49 -24.63 48.87
N LEU A 822 -13.48 -23.86 48.46
CA LEU A 822 -12.87 -23.98 47.14
C LEU A 822 -12.34 -25.40 46.92
N ILE A 823 -11.51 -25.90 47.84
CA ILE A 823 -10.88 -27.22 47.72
C ILE A 823 -11.92 -28.34 47.75
N ARG A 824 -12.95 -28.26 48.59
CA ARG A 824 -14.05 -29.23 48.62
C ARG A 824 -14.74 -29.35 47.26
N LYS A 825 -15.07 -28.22 46.62
CA LYS A 825 -15.67 -28.20 45.29
C LYS A 825 -14.73 -28.79 44.22
N ARG A 826 -13.43 -28.45 44.27
CA ARG A 826 -12.44 -28.97 43.29
C ARG A 826 -12.09 -30.43 43.49
N SER A 827 -12.11 -30.92 44.73
CA SER A 827 -11.91 -32.34 45.05
C SER A 827 -12.95 -33.22 44.34
N ILE A 828 -14.22 -32.82 44.37
CA ILE A 828 -15.31 -33.53 43.67
C ILE A 828 -15.07 -33.56 42.15
N GLN A 829 -14.69 -32.41 41.56
CA GLN A 829 -14.34 -32.32 40.14
C GLN A 829 -13.13 -33.19 39.78
N TRP A 830 -12.09 -33.17 40.62
CA TRP A 830 -10.87 -33.94 40.44
C TRP A 830 -11.11 -35.45 40.50
N GLU A 831 -11.93 -35.90 41.45
CA GLU A 831 -12.31 -37.30 41.57
C GLU A 831 -13.00 -37.80 40.30
N ALA A 832 -13.95 -37.01 39.78
CA ALA A 832 -14.65 -37.33 38.55
C ALA A 832 -13.69 -37.37 37.34
N ILE A 833 -12.79 -36.39 37.20
CA ILE A 833 -11.75 -36.35 36.16
C ILE A 833 -10.84 -37.58 36.25
N SER A 834 -10.36 -37.90 37.45
CA SER A 834 -9.43 -39.00 37.71
C SER A 834 -10.06 -40.36 37.43
N GLU A 835 -11.32 -40.55 37.81
CA GLU A 835 -12.09 -41.74 37.44
C GLU A 835 -12.24 -41.85 35.92
N ARG A 836 -12.52 -40.74 35.23
CA ARG A 836 -12.67 -40.73 33.78
C ARG A 836 -11.38 -41.01 33.05
N TYR A 837 -10.26 -40.45 33.51
CA TYR A 837 -8.93 -40.72 32.97
C TYR A 837 -8.61 -42.22 33.03
N ARG A 838 -8.83 -42.86 34.19
CA ARG A 838 -8.62 -44.30 34.37
C ARG A 838 -9.46 -45.12 33.38
N LYS A 839 -10.72 -44.74 33.17
CA LYS A 839 -11.59 -45.40 32.17
C LYS A 839 -11.04 -45.24 30.75
N TYR A 840 -10.66 -44.03 30.34
CA TYR A 840 -10.11 -43.79 29.01
C TYR A 840 -8.74 -44.42 28.78
N LYS A 841 -7.94 -44.63 29.83
CA LYS A 841 -6.66 -45.36 29.77
C LYS A 841 -6.84 -46.80 29.31
N GLY A 842 -7.95 -47.44 29.69
CA GLY A 842 -8.33 -48.77 29.22
C GLY A 842 -8.97 -48.80 27.82
N MET A 843 -9.12 -47.66 27.15
CA MET A 843 -9.73 -47.52 25.82
C MET A 843 -8.70 -47.03 24.79
N ASP A 844 -9.02 -47.16 23.50
CA ASP A 844 -8.17 -46.64 22.42
C ASP A 844 -7.92 -45.12 22.49
N VAL A 845 -8.73 -44.38 23.26
CA VAL A 845 -8.64 -42.92 23.43
C VAL A 845 -7.33 -42.47 24.09
N LEU A 846 -6.83 -43.19 25.11
CA LEU A 846 -5.57 -42.86 25.81
C LEU A 846 -4.54 -44.00 25.80
N LYS A 847 -4.70 -44.99 24.90
CA LYS A 847 -3.85 -46.18 24.82
C LYS A 847 -2.35 -45.87 24.66
N ASN A 848 -2.02 -44.78 23.97
CA ASN A 848 -0.63 -44.38 23.68
C ASN A 848 -0.06 -43.38 24.70
N VAL A 849 -0.86 -42.92 25.66
CA VAL A 849 -0.41 -42.05 26.75
C VAL A 849 0.42 -42.91 27.70
N LYS A 850 1.54 -42.42 28.24
CA LYS A 850 2.43 -43.24 29.09
C LYS A 850 2.08 -43.15 30.57
N GLU A 851 1.54 -42.01 30.97
CA GLU A 851 1.32 -41.63 32.37
C GLU A 851 0.18 -42.46 32.97
N PRO A 852 0.38 -43.02 34.19
CA PRO A 852 -0.55 -43.99 34.78
C PRO A 852 -1.87 -43.36 35.23
N ASP A 853 -1.86 -42.08 35.60
CA ASP A 853 -3.03 -41.35 36.10
C ASP A 853 -3.01 -39.87 35.68
N ALA A 854 -4.11 -39.17 35.97
CA ALA A 854 -4.30 -37.77 35.59
C ALA A 854 -3.33 -36.83 36.30
N ASN A 855 -2.87 -37.17 37.52
CA ASN A 855 -1.95 -36.35 38.30
C ASN A 855 -0.56 -36.37 37.66
N GLU A 856 -0.06 -37.57 37.34
CA GLU A 856 1.23 -37.74 36.68
C GLU A 856 1.21 -37.12 35.27
N TYR A 857 0.07 -37.22 34.56
CA TYR A 857 -0.11 -36.52 33.29
C TYR A 857 0.02 -35.00 33.43
N LEU A 858 -0.64 -34.39 34.41
CA LEU A 858 -0.54 -32.94 34.63
C LEU A 858 0.88 -32.53 35.01
N LYS A 859 1.56 -33.31 35.84
CA LYS A 859 2.94 -33.05 36.27
C LYS A 859 3.93 -33.05 35.10
N GLU A 860 3.85 -34.04 34.22
CA GLU A 860 4.75 -34.17 33.06
C GLU A 860 4.42 -33.15 31.96
N HIS A 861 3.13 -32.87 31.71
CA HIS A 861 2.69 -32.11 30.53
C HIS A 861 2.25 -30.67 30.83
N CYS A 862 2.18 -30.26 32.09
CA CYS A 862 1.83 -28.90 32.49
C CYS A 862 2.88 -28.31 33.45
N SER A 863 3.89 -27.66 32.87
CA SER A 863 4.92 -26.91 33.63
C SER A 863 4.35 -25.78 34.52
N LYS A 864 3.11 -25.35 34.26
CA LYS A 864 2.38 -24.33 35.04
C LYS A 864 1.39 -24.91 36.06
N CYS A 865 1.47 -26.22 36.28
CA CYS A 865 0.64 -26.95 37.23
C CYS A 865 1.50 -27.57 38.35
N PRO A 866 2.34 -26.79 39.08
CA PRO A 866 3.26 -27.37 40.06
C PRO A 866 2.58 -27.94 41.30
N CYS A 867 1.33 -27.57 41.57
CA CYS A 867 0.57 -28.00 42.75
C CYS A 867 0.08 -29.45 42.65
N GLY A 868 -0.11 -30.07 43.82
CA GLY A 868 -0.79 -31.33 44.00
C GLY A 868 -2.32 -31.20 43.83
N TYR A 869 -2.91 -32.25 43.26
CA TYR A 869 -4.37 -32.37 43.10
C TYR A 869 -4.97 -33.43 44.03
N ASN A 870 -4.18 -34.43 44.42
CA ASN A 870 -4.64 -35.53 45.25
C ASN A 870 -4.83 -35.13 46.73
N ASP A 871 -4.08 -34.14 47.20
CA ASP A 871 -4.17 -33.59 48.57
C ASP A 871 -5.49 -32.85 48.83
N MET A 872 -6.22 -32.47 47.78
CA MET A 872 -7.54 -31.84 47.88
C MET A 872 -8.56 -32.75 48.60
N GLN A 873 -8.39 -34.08 48.52
CA GLN A 873 -9.25 -35.04 49.22
C GLN A 873 -9.02 -35.03 50.73
N GLU A 874 -7.79 -34.79 51.19
CA GLU A 874 -7.48 -34.69 52.63
C GLU A 874 -8.14 -33.46 53.26
N ILE A 875 -8.15 -32.32 52.55
CA ILE A 875 -8.77 -31.07 53.02
C ILE A 875 -10.31 -31.14 52.98
N ALA A 876 -10.86 -31.91 52.04
CA ALA A 876 -12.30 -31.96 51.79
C ALA A 876 -13.07 -32.87 52.78
N ASN A 877 -12.40 -33.79 53.47
CA ASN A 877 -13.02 -34.74 54.39
C ASN A 877 -13.31 -34.08 55.76
N ASP A 878 -14.59 -33.96 56.11
CA ASP A 878 -15.07 -33.52 57.43
C ASP A 878 -14.87 -34.66 58.45
N THR A 879 -13.75 -34.68 59.17
CA THR A 879 -13.63 -35.49 60.40
C THR A 879 -13.71 -34.60 61.64
N GLU A 880 -14.91 -34.58 62.22
CA GLU A 880 -15.38 -34.29 63.60
C GLU A 880 -14.73 -33.23 64.53
N ASN A 881 -13.61 -32.56 64.21
CA ASN A 881 -13.10 -31.45 65.04
C ASN A 881 -12.67 -30.23 64.21
N LYS A 882 -13.38 -29.10 64.40
CA LYS A 882 -13.12 -27.85 63.66
C LYS A 882 -11.71 -27.32 63.90
N GLN A 883 -11.19 -27.40 65.12
CA GLN A 883 -9.87 -26.86 65.47
C GLN A 883 -8.71 -27.61 64.79
N ASP A 884 -8.82 -28.94 64.65
CA ASP A 884 -7.78 -29.76 64.01
C ASP A 884 -7.69 -29.48 62.50
N ILE A 885 -8.82 -29.24 61.83
CA ILE A 885 -8.88 -28.85 60.42
C ILE A 885 -8.23 -27.46 60.20
N PHE A 886 -8.46 -26.50 61.10
CA PHE A 886 -7.83 -25.17 61.00
C PHE A 886 -6.30 -25.29 61.08
N LYS A 887 -5.79 -26.09 62.01
CA LYS A 887 -4.35 -26.33 62.15
C LYS A 887 -3.78 -27.03 60.92
N GLN A 888 -4.47 -28.06 60.41
CA GLN A 888 -4.07 -28.79 59.21
C GLN A 888 -4.01 -27.90 57.97
N ILE A 889 -5.02 -27.04 57.74
CA ILE A 889 -5.01 -26.09 56.62
C ILE A 889 -3.86 -25.10 56.76
N LYS A 890 -3.59 -24.60 57.97
CA LYS A 890 -2.47 -23.67 58.21
C LYS A 890 -1.11 -24.31 57.87
N GLU A 891 -0.88 -25.55 58.29
CA GLU A 891 0.32 -26.30 57.92
C GLU A 891 0.40 -26.56 56.40
N GLN A 892 -0.74 -26.82 55.76
CA GLN A 892 -0.79 -27.16 54.33
C GLN A 892 -0.64 -25.95 53.39
N VAL A 893 -1.05 -24.75 53.80
CA VAL A 893 -0.80 -23.54 53.00
C VAL A 893 0.70 -23.24 52.93
N ASP A 894 1.47 -23.58 53.99
CA ASP A 894 2.92 -23.37 54.07
C ASP A 894 3.73 -24.30 53.17
N ILE A 895 3.15 -25.44 52.78
CA ILE A 895 3.76 -26.36 51.81
C ILE A 895 3.89 -25.67 50.44
N PRO A 896 5.12 -25.57 49.87
CA PRO A 896 5.33 -25.12 48.50
C PRO A 896 4.59 -26.02 47.50
N ALA A 897 4.01 -25.42 46.45
CA ALA A 897 3.22 -26.13 45.45
C ALA A 897 3.91 -27.39 44.93
N GLU A 898 5.21 -27.29 44.62
CA GLU A 898 6.03 -28.36 44.04
C GLU A 898 6.20 -29.59 44.96
N LEU A 899 5.95 -29.43 46.27
CA LEU A 899 6.12 -30.47 47.28
C LEU A 899 4.80 -31.08 47.74
N GLU A 900 3.65 -30.53 47.36
CA GLU A 900 2.34 -31.00 47.82
C GLU A 900 2.09 -32.48 47.46
N ASP A 901 2.35 -32.86 46.21
CA ASP A 901 2.19 -34.23 45.75
C ASP A 901 3.18 -35.20 46.44
N VAL A 902 4.42 -34.75 46.66
CA VAL A 902 5.43 -35.54 47.36
C VAL A 902 4.95 -35.82 48.78
N ILE A 903 4.57 -34.78 49.52
CA ILE A 903 4.10 -34.89 50.90
C ILE A 903 2.84 -35.76 51.00
N TYR A 904 1.90 -35.60 50.07
CA TYR A 904 0.72 -36.45 49.98
C TYR A 904 1.09 -37.95 49.85
N ARG A 905 2.04 -38.29 48.97
CA ARG A 905 2.53 -39.67 48.81
C ARG A 905 3.25 -40.19 50.05
N LEU A 906 4.03 -39.35 50.72
CA LEU A 906 4.72 -39.69 51.97
C LEU A 906 3.73 -40.08 53.08
N LYS A 907 2.67 -39.27 53.27
CA LYS A 907 1.62 -39.49 54.28
C LYS A 907 0.80 -40.76 54.02
N HIS A 908 0.60 -41.14 52.76
CA HIS A 908 -0.24 -42.27 52.35
C HIS A 908 0.52 -43.57 52.08
N HIS A 909 1.81 -43.65 52.44
CA HIS A 909 2.67 -44.82 52.24
C HIS A 909 2.73 -45.35 50.78
N LYS A 910 2.54 -44.47 49.78
CA LYS A 910 2.59 -44.81 48.35
C LYS A 910 4.01 -44.61 47.78
N TYR A 911 4.97 -45.39 48.25
CA TYR A 911 6.39 -45.25 47.89
C TYR A 911 6.82 -46.12 46.70
N ASN A 912 7.68 -45.57 45.85
CA ASN A 912 8.55 -46.28 44.91
C ASN A 912 10.01 -45.96 45.29
N SER A 913 10.90 -46.94 45.37
CA SER A 913 12.23 -46.83 46.04
C SER A 913 13.24 -45.87 45.39
N ASN A 914 12.88 -45.16 44.32
CA ASN A 914 13.79 -44.35 43.49
C ASN A 914 13.53 -42.83 43.55
N ASP A 915 12.68 -42.32 44.45
CA ASP A 915 12.35 -40.89 44.49
C ASP A 915 13.52 -40.05 45.07
N TYR A 916 14.24 -39.34 44.19
CA TYR A 916 15.43 -38.52 44.48
C TYR A 916 15.21 -37.49 45.61
N ILE A 917 13.97 -37.03 45.79
CA ILE A 917 13.58 -36.03 46.81
C ILE A 917 13.65 -36.63 48.24
N CYS A 918 13.30 -37.90 48.43
CA CYS A 918 13.43 -38.56 49.74
C CYS A 918 14.89 -38.65 50.20
N ASN A 919 15.84 -38.76 49.27
CA ASN A 919 17.27 -38.76 49.60
C ASN A 919 17.80 -37.34 49.90
N LYS A 920 17.16 -36.29 49.36
CA LYS A 920 17.55 -34.89 49.59
C LYS A 920 17.03 -34.32 50.92
N TYR A 921 15.88 -34.78 51.41
CA TYR A 921 15.19 -34.20 52.58
C TYR A 921 15.03 -35.15 53.77
N LYS A 922 15.80 -36.25 53.80
CA LYS A 922 15.78 -37.29 54.85
C LYS A 922 16.08 -36.82 56.29
N ASN A 923 16.39 -35.53 56.49
CA ASN A 923 16.79 -34.93 57.77
C ASN A 923 15.89 -33.77 58.24
N ILE A 924 14.69 -33.59 57.69
CA ILE A 924 13.72 -32.63 58.26
C ILE A 924 12.76 -33.43 59.15
N ASN A 925 13.05 -33.44 60.45
CA ASN A 925 12.16 -33.89 61.51
C ASN A 925 11.03 -32.89 61.74
#